data_AF-C7NEA8-F1
#
_entry.id   AF-C7NEA8-F1
#
_cell.length_a   1.000
_cell.length_b   1.000
_cell.length_c   1.000
_cell.angle_alpha   90.00
_cell.angle_beta   90.00
_cell.angle_gamma   90.00
#
_symmetry.space_group_name_H-M   'P 1'
#
loop_
_entity.id
_entity.type
_entity.pdbx_description
1 polymer ?
#
loop_
_entity_poly.entity_id
_entity_poly.type
_entity_poly.pdbx_seq_one_letter_code
_entity_poly.pdbx_strand_id
1 'polypeptide(L)'
;MKKKIILLALITSSILNAAKLIYTNSNTPIYEGTVKYAKRTQESYRVRNYFYDSIIGTAENEIWKKLMGTSRDTFNILLVKDSNYKDKFSADGYHMLGMLRAFEFGAGKGYAVKNSHNVFITSKIAPQQIQSGLVTISTMAPSGSRSNWTKDSIYFGDVINELAGSYHITPRFLGITSDNSNLYVEALPNDNTVNKEKRLKGDDVEAVTPSQETFSFPMFGTEVQKMFRSDRIRVKDFSCGLIKNPKQSFGNIRGIDGGYEKNTKEPCTVNDNRGAGKYPSYALYARAETIIADGQVNDGERFSSGASYAAPRVSGVISVILDKFKGLSYSQAKNILLTTAKRDYDMLDTYIGWGIVDKNKALNGPAALNAGLIEEQKFFTGMYDKIFDGSDNIYFWADVQNEWKWTNDIQGNLKYTPSGETILNTVINTTDEDGDASNVLVAFATVRNVNFKNIIPSEYNYYESTSKYKPGLRKAGKGTLITTGNLNYPGRTEILEGKMIMKGSVPKSEIYVYEGATLEISGENYYQINLVGGNLTINGNPNIQTLFIENDNWSINGKGDLTIGKVIANEKVQKDFKNSSVKVEEYSNKNSKYVEKDIIVNPKKYQDIPREYFFSDFKSEIKNFSTRNSQKVYNEMVKRYTKMENAPEKVKEIIPGYKNGKFLMDTSPYSDPTRPEEFTTYPNPVFSNDTSLSIKKKDFEITNFKNIIKNK
;
A
#
# COMPACT_ATOMS: atom_id res chain seq x y z
N MET A 1 -33.21 50.36 5.78
CA MET A 1 -33.32 48.88 5.76
C MET A 1 -31.94 48.27 5.95
N LYS A 2 -31.62 47.75 7.14
CA LYS A 2 -30.36 47.02 7.43
C LYS A 2 -30.76 45.64 7.94
N LYS A 3 -30.56 44.58 7.13
CA LYS A 3 -30.73 43.18 7.56
C LYS A 3 -29.67 42.91 8.65
N LYS A 4 -30.13 42.71 9.90
CA LYS A 4 -29.28 42.45 11.06
C LYS A 4 -28.72 41.02 10.99
N ILE A 5 -27.43 40.91 11.28
CA ILE A 5 -26.69 39.67 11.53
C ILE A 5 -27.23 39.06 12.83
N ILE A 6 -27.66 37.80 12.82
CA ILE A 6 -28.04 37.07 14.03
C ILE A 6 -26.79 36.30 14.48
N LEU A 7 -26.22 36.72 15.61
CA LEU A 7 -25.19 36.01 16.35
C LEU A 7 -25.89 35.37 17.56
N LEU A 8 -26.12 34.06 17.55
CA LEU A 8 -26.66 33.35 18.71
C LEU A 8 -25.49 32.82 19.55
N ALA A 9 -25.24 33.48 20.67
CA ALA A 9 -24.38 32.99 21.74
C ALA A 9 -25.17 33.06 23.05
N LEU A 10 -25.35 31.95 23.74
CA LEU A 10 -25.77 31.94 25.14
C LEU A 10 -25.28 30.67 25.83
N ILE A 11 -24.33 30.88 26.74
CA ILE A 11 -23.77 29.91 27.68
C ILE A 11 -24.70 29.87 28.91
N THR A 12 -25.18 28.68 29.29
CA THR A 12 -25.30 28.24 30.70
C THR A 12 -25.69 26.75 30.76
N SER A 13 -25.10 26.08 31.75
CA SER A 13 -24.84 24.64 31.86
C SER A 13 -26.06 23.75 32.16
N SER A 14 -26.18 22.66 31.40
CA SER A 14 -26.48 21.32 31.93
C SER A 14 -25.58 20.33 31.20
N ILE A 15 -24.67 19.66 31.93
CA ILE A 15 -23.66 18.76 31.36
C ILE A 15 -24.34 17.43 31.01
N LEU A 16 -24.92 17.36 29.82
CA LEU A 16 -24.89 16.13 29.04
C LEU A 16 -23.52 16.11 28.36
N ASN A 17 -22.65 15.16 28.72
CA ASN A 17 -21.32 15.06 28.12
C ASN A 17 -21.48 14.86 26.60
N ALA A 18 -21.05 15.83 25.81
CA ALA A 18 -21.00 15.72 24.36
C ALA A 18 -20.00 14.63 23.95
N ALA A 19 -20.25 13.97 22.83
CA ALA A 19 -19.35 12.93 22.33
C ALA A 19 -18.00 13.56 21.93
N LYS A 20 -16.90 12.91 22.34
CA LYS A 20 -15.54 13.40 22.08
C LYS A 20 -14.55 12.29 21.76
N LEU A 21 -13.39 12.68 21.25
CA LEU A 21 -12.25 11.79 21.08
C LEU A 21 -11.47 11.64 22.39
N ILE A 22 -11.25 10.40 22.83
CA ILE A 22 -10.53 10.07 24.06
C ILE A 22 -9.39 9.10 23.75
N TYR A 23 -8.17 9.47 24.13
CA TYR A 23 -7.04 8.55 24.13
C TYR A 23 -6.93 7.85 25.48
N THR A 24 -6.72 6.53 25.46
CA THR A 24 -6.59 5.71 26.66
C THR A 24 -5.42 4.74 26.60
N ASN A 25 -4.90 4.35 27.75
CA ASN A 25 -3.96 3.22 27.88
C ASN A 25 -4.67 1.91 28.25
N SER A 26 -5.97 1.95 28.57
CA SER A 26 -6.77 0.79 28.94
C SER A 26 -7.11 -0.07 27.73
N ASN A 27 -7.49 -1.33 27.99
CA ASN A 27 -8.02 -2.20 26.93
C ASN A 27 -9.29 -1.60 26.32
N THR A 28 -9.45 -1.78 25.01
CA THR A 28 -10.55 -1.29 24.19
C THR A 28 -11.19 -2.46 23.45
N PRO A 29 -12.48 -2.38 23.05
CA PRO A 29 -13.20 -3.49 22.43
C PRO A 29 -12.50 -4.13 21.23
N ILE A 30 -12.56 -5.45 21.10
CA ILE A 30 -11.95 -6.19 19.99
C ILE A 30 -13.00 -6.40 18.90
N TYR A 31 -12.81 -5.77 17.75
CA TYR A 31 -13.69 -5.94 16.59
C TYR A 31 -13.39 -7.18 15.74
N GLU A 32 -12.11 -7.42 15.39
CA GLU A 32 -11.67 -8.52 14.54
C GLU A 32 -10.28 -9.05 14.91
N GLY A 33 -10.09 -10.37 14.71
CA GLY A 33 -8.80 -11.03 14.82
C GLY A 33 -8.18 -10.99 16.21
N THR A 34 -6.91 -11.38 16.27
CA THR A 34 -6.12 -11.39 17.51
C THR A 34 -5.44 -10.05 17.70
N VAL A 35 -5.83 -9.29 18.73
CA VAL A 35 -5.21 -7.99 19.02
C VAL A 35 -4.17 -8.07 20.13
N LYS A 36 -3.20 -7.17 20.05
CA LYS A 36 -2.13 -6.97 21.05
C LYS A 36 -1.95 -5.48 21.33
N TYR A 37 -1.24 -5.20 22.41
CA TYR A 37 -0.85 -3.84 22.81
C TYR A 37 0.67 -3.72 22.81
N ALA A 38 1.19 -2.79 22.02
CA ALA A 38 2.61 -2.51 21.92
C ALA A 38 3.15 -1.87 23.20
N LYS A 39 4.45 -2.05 23.45
CA LYS A 39 5.13 -1.40 24.59
C LYS A 39 5.26 0.11 24.41
N ARG A 40 5.36 0.57 23.16
CA ARG A 40 5.52 1.97 22.76
C ARG A 40 4.45 2.32 21.73
N THR A 41 4.17 3.61 21.60
CA THR A 41 3.30 4.12 20.55
C THR A 41 4.09 4.29 19.25
N GLN A 42 3.37 4.31 18.14
CA GLN A 42 3.92 4.61 16.82
C GLN A 42 4.73 5.91 16.82
N GLU A 43 5.95 5.85 16.29
CA GLU A 43 6.80 7.03 16.11
C GLU A 43 6.35 7.88 14.92
N SER A 44 6.85 9.12 14.84
CA SER A 44 6.56 10.02 13.73
C SER A 44 7.13 9.51 12.41
N TYR A 45 6.38 9.75 11.33
CA TYR A 45 6.73 9.31 9.98
C TYR A 45 7.73 10.30 9.35
N ARG A 46 8.98 9.87 9.23
CA ARG A 46 10.06 10.67 8.66
C ARG A 46 10.21 10.39 7.16
N VAL A 47 10.50 11.42 6.39
CA VAL A 47 10.83 11.26 4.96
C VAL A 47 12.32 10.94 4.84
N ARG A 48 12.64 9.64 4.95
CA ARG A 48 13.97 9.08 4.68
C ARG A 48 13.87 8.10 3.54
N ASN A 49 14.85 8.09 2.67
CA ASN A 49 14.89 7.26 1.47
C ASN A 49 16.12 6.36 1.52
N TYR A 50 15.89 5.05 1.55
CA TYR A 50 16.92 4.03 1.42
C TYR A 50 16.84 3.45 0.00
N PHE A 51 17.95 3.47 -0.72
CA PHE A 51 18.08 2.89 -2.05
C PHE A 51 18.96 1.65 -1.97
N TYR A 52 18.35 0.50 -2.17
CA TYR A 52 19.05 -0.78 -2.22
C TYR A 52 19.40 -1.15 -3.66
N ASP A 53 20.66 -1.55 -3.84
CA ASP A 53 21.14 -2.22 -5.04
C ASP A 53 22.19 -3.27 -4.68
N SER A 54 22.11 -4.43 -5.33
CA SER A 54 23.02 -5.56 -5.09
C SER A 54 24.47 -5.24 -5.46
N ILE A 55 24.69 -4.32 -6.42
CA ILE A 55 25.99 -3.81 -6.86
C ILE A 55 25.94 -2.29 -6.80
N ILE A 56 26.83 -1.66 -6.04
CA ILE A 56 26.86 -0.20 -5.94
C ILE A 56 27.96 0.34 -6.85
N GLY A 57 27.56 0.66 -8.07
CA GLY A 57 28.41 1.39 -9.00
C GLY A 57 28.67 2.84 -8.60
N THR A 58 29.87 3.35 -8.85
CA THR A 58 30.22 4.75 -8.64
C THR A 58 30.73 5.40 -9.90
N ALA A 59 29.82 5.73 -10.83
CA ALA A 59 30.12 6.59 -11.97
C ALA A 59 31.05 7.76 -11.58
N GLU A 60 31.86 8.24 -12.52
CA GLU A 60 32.82 9.30 -12.28
C GLU A 60 32.16 10.57 -11.72
N ASN A 61 32.88 11.28 -10.85
CA ASN A 61 32.36 12.49 -10.18
C ASN A 61 31.89 13.56 -11.18
N GLU A 62 32.49 13.64 -12.37
CA GLU A 62 32.08 14.57 -13.42
C GLU A 62 30.66 14.26 -13.93
N ILE A 63 30.32 12.98 -14.07
CA ILE A 63 29.01 12.53 -14.53
C ILE A 63 27.96 12.80 -13.45
N TRP A 64 28.28 12.57 -12.18
CA TRP A 64 27.41 12.96 -11.06
C TRP A 64 27.13 14.47 -11.03
N LYS A 65 28.17 15.30 -11.20
CA LYS A 65 27.99 16.76 -11.27
C LYS A 65 27.11 17.16 -12.46
N LYS A 66 27.30 16.52 -13.62
CA LYS A 66 26.51 16.77 -14.82
C LYS A 66 25.03 16.42 -14.64
N LEU A 67 24.73 15.26 -14.04
CA LEU A 67 23.36 14.73 -13.96
C LEU A 67 22.61 15.18 -12.72
N MET A 68 23.26 15.18 -11.56
CA MET A 68 22.67 15.45 -10.25
C MET A 68 23.07 16.82 -9.69
N GLY A 69 24.00 17.54 -10.34
CA GLY A 69 24.50 18.82 -9.84
C GLY A 69 25.42 18.73 -8.63
N THR A 70 25.85 17.52 -8.24
CA THR A 70 26.71 17.31 -7.06
C THR A 70 27.62 16.08 -7.21
N SER A 71 28.54 15.86 -6.27
CA SER A 71 29.36 14.63 -6.17
C SER A 71 28.57 13.50 -5.49
N ARG A 72 28.91 12.25 -5.81
CA ARG A 72 28.44 11.04 -5.09
C ARG A 72 28.66 11.12 -3.57
N ASP A 73 29.72 11.83 -3.13
CA ASP A 73 30.06 12.02 -1.71
C ASP A 73 29.00 12.76 -0.89
N THR A 74 28.02 13.36 -1.56
CA THR A 74 26.90 14.07 -0.93
C THR A 74 25.95 13.14 -0.20
N PHE A 75 25.84 11.89 -0.64
CA PHE A 75 24.84 10.94 -0.15
C PHE A 75 25.42 10.01 0.91
N ASN A 76 24.57 9.61 1.86
CA ASN A 76 24.98 8.69 2.90
C ASN A 76 25.05 7.27 2.34
N ILE A 77 26.04 6.51 2.78
CA ILE A 77 26.14 5.08 2.52
C ILE A 77 25.93 4.36 3.85
N LEU A 78 24.96 3.45 3.86
CA LEU A 78 24.76 2.52 4.95
C LEU A 78 25.53 1.22 4.62
N LEU A 79 26.73 1.11 5.19
CA LEU A 79 27.67 0.02 4.96
C LEU A 79 27.58 -1.03 6.08
N VAL A 80 27.78 -2.31 5.72
CA VAL A 80 28.03 -3.40 6.66
C VAL A 80 29.52 -3.70 6.68
N LYS A 81 30.16 -3.68 7.85
CA LYS A 81 31.62 -3.69 8.04
C LYS A 81 32.35 -4.97 7.59
N ASP A 82 31.64 -6.07 7.33
CA ASP A 82 32.26 -7.35 6.97
C ASP A 82 32.91 -7.31 5.56
N SER A 83 34.09 -7.93 5.41
CA SER A 83 35.14 -7.53 4.44
C SER A 83 34.84 -7.76 2.95
N ASN A 84 33.81 -8.52 2.60
CA ASN A 84 33.45 -8.83 1.20
C ASN A 84 32.62 -7.74 0.51
N TYR A 85 32.25 -6.66 1.20
CA TYR A 85 31.42 -5.60 0.62
C TYR A 85 32.21 -4.49 -0.07
N LYS A 86 33.53 -4.39 0.17
CA LYS A 86 34.39 -3.42 -0.53
C LYS A 86 34.42 -3.67 -2.05
N ASP A 87 34.29 -4.92 -2.49
CA ASP A 87 34.35 -5.32 -3.90
C ASP A 87 33.03 -5.07 -4.66
N LYS A 88 31.92 -4.87 -3.93
CA LYS A 88 30.62 -4.49 -4.51
C LYS A 88 30.53 -3.01 -4.88
N PHE A 89 31.52 -2.21 -4.47
CA PHE A 89 31.69 -0.82 -4.88
C PHE A 89 32.69 -0.75 -6.05
N SER A 90 32.17 -0.81 -7.28
CA SER A 90 32.95 -0.72 -8.52
C SER A 90 32.91 0.68 -9.12
N ALA A 91 33.99 1.10 -9.78
CA ALA A 91 34.09 2.44 -10.39
C ALA A 91 33.14 2.64 -11.60
N ASP A 92 32.67 1.55 -12.23
CA ASP A 92 32.03 1.62 -13.56
C ASP A 92 30.50 1.38 -13.57
N GLY A 93 29.82 1.41 -12.41
CA GLY A 93 28.37 1.16 -12.39
C GLY A 93 27.54 2.45 -12.37
N TYR A 94 26.66 2.58 -13.37
CA TYR A 94 25.76 3.72 -13.57
C TYR A 94 24.35 3.52 -13.01
N HIS A 95 24.00 2.28 -12.64
CA HIS A 95 22.65 1.93 -12.23
C HIS A 95 22.14 2.73 -11.03
N MET A 96 22.95 2.86 -9.96
CA MET A 96 22.59 3.67 -8.78
C MET A 96 22.40 5.16 -9.10
N LEU A 97 23.23 5.72 -9.97
CA LEU A 97 23.06 7.10 -10.44
C LEU A 97 21.74 7.26 -11.22
N GLY A 98 21.42 6.28 -12.09
CA GLY A 98 20.12 6.19 -12.76
C GLY A 98 18.96 6.10 -11.78
N MET A 99 19.06 5.28 -10.72
CA MET A 99 18.03 5.18 -9.67
C MET A 99 17.77 6.53 -8.99
N LEU A 100 18.83 7.25 -8.58
CA LEU A 100 18.68 8.56 -7.94
C LEU A 100 18.12 9.61 -8.90
N ARG A 101 18.50 9.56 -10.18
CA ARG A 101 17.93 10.44 -11.21
C ARG A 101 16.44 10.14 -11.42
N ALA A 102 16.05 8.87 -11.47
CA ALA A 102 14.65 8.47 -11.58
C ALA A 102 13.84 8.89 -10.35
N PHE A 103 14.44 8.81 -9.16
CA PHE A 103 13.85 9.38 -7.94
C PHE A 103 13.65 10.90 -8.07
N GLU A 104 14.62 11.66 -8.58
CA GLU A 104 14.45 13.11 -8.83
C GLU A 104 13.39 13.42 -9.88
N PHE A 105 13.14 12.53 -10.84
CA PHE A 105 12.00 12.69 -11.74
C PHE A 105 10.67 12.64 -10.97
N GLY A 106 10.52 11.70 -10.05
CA GLY A 106 9.34 11.61 -9.17
C GLY A 106 9.25 12.77 -8.17
N ALA A 107 10.36 13.10 -7.48
CA ALA A 107 10.38 14.08 -6.39
C ALA A 107 10.51 15.54 -6.86
N GLY A 108 11.12 15.76 -8.02
CA GLY A 108 11.55 17.07 -8.52
C GLY A 108 13.08 17.21 -8.50
N LYS A 109 13.61 17.87 -9.53
CA LYS A 109 15.06 18.08 -9.71
C LYS A 109 15.68 18.77 -8.48
N GLY A 110 16.82 18.24 -8.01
CA GLY A 110 17.53 18.75 -6.84
C GLY A 110 16.93 18.37 -5.49
N TYR A 111 15.80 17.65 -5.45
CA TYR A 111 15.19 17.20 -4.20
C TYR A 111 16.14 16.28 -3.41
N ALA A 112 16.80 15.34 -4.09
CA ALA A 112 17.70 14.39 -3.44
C ALA A 112 18.90 15.11 -2.81
N VAL A 113 19.44 16.11 -3.51
CA VAL A 113 20.57 16.92 -3.02
C VAL A 113 20.17 17.77 -1.81
N LYS A 114 19.03 18.48 -1.88
CA LYS A 114 18.53 19.30 -0.77
C LYS A 114 18.28 18.46 0.49
N ASN A 115 17.88 17.21 0.32
CA ASN A 115 17.55 16.27 1.40
C ASN A 115 18.60 15.17 1.59
N SER A 116 19.84 15.41 1.19
CA SER A 116 20.88 14.38 1.14
C SER A 116 21.14 13.69 2.49
N HIS A 117 20.99 14.42 3.60
CA HIS A 117 21.07 13.89 4.97
C HIS A 117 20.00 12.82 5.30
N ASN A 118 18.95 12.72 4.49
CA ASN A 118 17.88 11.72 4.59
C ASN A 118 17.87 10.72 3.42
N VAL A 119 18.90 10.73 2.56
CA VAL A 119 19.08 9.80 1.44
C VAL A 119 20.24 8.86 1.76
N PHE A 120 19.96 7.55 1.71
CA PHE A 120 20.88 6.49 2.05
C PHE A 120 20.98 5.49 0.92
N ILE A 121 22.20 5.12 0.53
CA ILE A 121 22.49 4.05 -0.43
C ILE A 121 22.98 2.84 0.35
N THR A 122 22.53 1.64 -0.02
CA THR A 122 22.96 0.41 0.65
C THR A 122 22.97 -0.79 -0.29
N SER A 123 23.87 -1.74 -0.01
CA SER A 123 23.94 -3.03 -0.71
C SER A 123 23.38 -4.18 0.13
N LYS A 124 22.76 -3.84 1.27
CA LYS A 124 22.12 -4.82 2.14
C LYS A 124 20.93 -4.21 2.89
N ILE A 125 19.81 -4.90 2.84
CA ILE A 125 18.63 -4.54 3.63
C ILE A 125 18.65 -5.38 4.90
N ALA A 126 18.81 -4.72 6.05
CA ALA A 126 18.68 -5.35 7.36
C ALA A 126 17.46 -4.77 8.09
N PRO A 127 16.32 -5.49 8.10
CA PRO A 127 15.06 -5.01 8.67
C PRO A 127 15.15 -4.52 10.12
N GLN A 128 16.08 -5.06 10.92
CA GLN A 128 16.29 -4.64 12.32
C GLN A 128 17.06 -3.33 12.47
N GLN A 129 17.82 -2.92 11.45
CA GLN A 129 18.78 -1.81 11.55
C GLN A 129 18.38 -0.60 10.71
N ILE A 130 17.53 -0.81 9.70
CA ILE A 130 16.94 0.27 8.91
C ILE A 130 15.96 1.06 9.79
N GLN A 131 16.13 2.39 9.82
CA GLN A 131 15.22 3.26 10.55
C GLN A 131 13.95 3.53 9.73
N SER A 132 12.96 4.17 10.35
CA SER A 132 11.71 4.45 9.65
C SER A 132 11.89 5.29 8.39
N GLY A 133 11.27 4.89 7.28
CA GLY A 133 11.45 5.52 5.98
C GLY A 133 11.04 4.64 4.80
N LEU A 134 11.17 5.17 3.60
CA LEU A 134 10.93 4.48 2.34
C LEU A 134 12.14 3.60 2.01
N VAL A 135 11.91 2.31 1.77
CA VAL A 135 12.94 1.35 1.35
C VAL A 135 12.68 1.00 -0.11
N THR A 136 13.50 1.55 -0.99
CA THR A 136 13.40 1.33 -2.44
C THR A 136 14.31 0.17 -2.84
N ILE A 137 13.72 -0.81 -3.51
CA ILE A 137 14.42 -2.02 -3.96
C ILE A 137 14.29 -2.09 -5.47
N SER A 138 15.41 -1.88 -6.16
CA SER A 138 15.46 -1.83 -7.63
C SER A 138 15.61 -3.19 -8.29
N THR A 139 15.85 -4.24 -7.50
CA THR A 139 16.00 -5.61 -8.00
C THR A 139 15.01 -6.53 -7.31
N MET A 140 14.45 -7.48 -8.07
CA MET A 140 13.77 -8.61 -7.47
C MET A 140 14.17 -9.86 -8.22
N ALA A 141 14.66 -10.86 -7.48
CA ALA A 141 14.81 -12.19 -8.02
C ALA A 141 13.44 -12.88 -8.04
N PRO A 142 13.12 -13.63 -9.10
CA PRO A 142 11.90 -14.41 -9.14
C PRO A 142 11.88 -15.41 -7.99
N SER A 143 10.70 -15.62 -7.41
CA SER A 143 10.50 -16.49 -6.25
C SER A 143 9.14 -17.14 -6.31
N GLY A 144 9.04 -18.34 -5.75
CA GLY A 144 7.85 -19.18 -5.81
C GLY A 144 8.18 -20.57 -6.33
N SER A 145 7.30 -21.52 -6.05
CA SER A 145 7.45 -22.92 -6.42
C SER A 145 6.19 -23.42 -7.10
N ARG A 146 6.35 -24.26 -8.13
CA ARG A 146 5.22 -24.97 -8.73
C ARG A 146 4.55 -25.92 -7.75
N SER A 147 5.29 -26.49 -6.78
CA SER A 147 4.72 -27.36 -5.75
C SER A 147 3.64 -26.67 -4.92
N ASN A 148 3.65 -25.34 -4.84
CA ASN A 148 2.63 -24.57 -4.13
C ASN A 148 1.24 -24.71 -4.75
N TRP A 149 1.15 -25.09 -6.03
CA TRP A 149 -0.08 -25.20 -6.82
C TRP A 149 -0.55 -26.65 -7.02
N THR A 150 0.01 -27.58 -6.26
CA THR A 150 -0.30 -29.02 -6.36
C THR A 150 -1.22 -29.47 -5.23
N LYS A 151 -1.86 -30.64 -5.38
CA LYS A 151 -2.66 -31.25 -4.30
C LYS A 151 -1.85 -31.51 -3.03
N ASP A 152 -0.54 -31.76 -3.20
CA ASP A 152 0.42 -32.10 -2.15
C ASP A 152 1.08 -30.86 -1.51
N SER A 153 0.68 -29.65 -1.93
CA SER A 153 1.02 -28.38 -1.29
C SER A 153 0.52 -28.33 0.16
N ILE A 154 1.00 -27.36 0.94
CA ILE A 154 0.61 -27.15 2.33
C ILE A 154 -0.27 -25.91 2.44
N TYR A 155 -1.40 -26.04 3.13
CA TYR A 155 -2.24 -24.91 3.52
C TYR A 155 -2.01 -24.55 5.00
N PHE A 156 -1.45 -23.36 5.22
CA PHE A 156 -1.07 -22.86 6.54
C PHE A 156 -2.20 -22.11 7.26
N GLY A 157 -3.23 -21.66 6.54
CA GLY A 157 -4.25 -20.76 7.10
C GLY A 157 -3.66 -19.41 7.51
N ASP A 158 -4.23 -18.76 8.53
CA ASP A 158 -3.77 -17.46 9.03
C ASP A 158 -2.57 -17.60 9.97
N VAL A 159 -1.51 -18.26 9.49
CA VAL A 159 -0.20 -18.38 10.15
C VAL A 159 0.87 -17.87 9.19
N ILE A 160 1.66 -16.91 9.64
CA ILE A 160 2.82 -16.43 8.89
C ILE A 160 3.92 -17.49 8.99
N ASN A 161 4.38 -17.94 7.83
CA ASN A 161 5.50 -18.87 7.69
C ASN A 161 6.55 -18.30 6.74
N GLU A 162 7.73 -18.90 6.76
CA GLU A 162 8.87 -18.57 5.94
C GLU A 162 8.61 -18.63 4.42
N LEU A 163 7.71 -19.52 3.96
CA LEU A 163 7.26 -19.56 2.56
C LEU A 163 6.41 -18.35 2.14
N ALA A 164 5.88 -17.59 3.11
CA ALA A 164 5.05 -16.43 2.85
C ALA A 164 5.87 -15.17 2.52
N GLY A 165 7.16 -15.12 2.85
CA GLY A 165 8.01 -13.93 2.70
C GLY A 165 8.38 -13.59 1.25
N SER A 166 9.23 -12.59 1.01
CA SER A 166 9.95 -12.33 -0.26
C SER A 166 11.47 -12.12 -0.06
N TYR A 167 12.27 -11.99 -1.13
CA TYR A 167 13.73 -11.73 -1.01
C TYR A 167 14.09 -10.56 -0.09
N HIS A 168 13.21 -9.58 0.08
CA HIS A 168 13.29 -8.56 1.11
C HIS A 168 11.94 -8.49 1.82
N ILE A 169 11.93 -8.76 3.13
CA ILE A 169 10.71 -8.85 3.93
C ILE A 169 10.65 -7.66 4.87
N THR A 170 9.44 -7.13 5.04
CA THR A 170 9.23 -6.01 5.93
C THR A 170 9.40 -6.41 7.40
N PRO A 171 9.92 -5.52 8.26
CA PRO A 171 10.09 -5.79 9.69
C PRO A 171 8.76 -6.17 10.37
N ARG A 172 7.63 -5.61 9.89
CA ARG A 172 6.30 -5.91 10.42
C ARG A 172 5.92 -7.36 10.17
N PHE A 173 6.11 -7.84 8.94
CA PHE A 173 5.80 -9.23 8.57
C PHE A 173 6.60 -10.23 9.41
N LEU A 174 7.89 -9.97 9.60
CA LEU A 174 8.79 -10.80 10.42
C LEU A 174 8.48 -10.77 11.93
N GLY A 175 7.68 -9.80 12.39
CA GLY A 175 7.38 -9.61 13.83
C GLY A 175 8.50 -8.91 14.60
N ILE A 176 9.45 -8.28 13.90
CA ILE A 176 10.51 -7.45 14.51
C ILE A 176 9.92 -6.18 15.12
N THR A 177 8.88 -5.64 14.47
CA THR A 177 8.12 -4.48 14.93
C THR A 177 6.62 -4.72 14.75
N SER A 178 5.81 -3.95 15.48
CA SER A 178 4.37 -3.78 15.22
C SER A 178 4.06 -2.44 14.56
N ASP A 179 5.05 -1.56 14.40
CA ASP A 179 4.89 -0.21 13.88
C ASP A 179 4.90 -0.18 12.34
N ASN A 180 4.29 0.85 11.78
CA ASN A 180 4.43 1.23 10.37
C ASN A 180 5.74 2.01 10.18
N SER A 181 6.86 1.33 10.41
CA SER A 181 8.18 1.95 10.34
C SER A 181 8.62 2.18 8.91
N ASN A 182 8.27 1.30 7.97
CA ASN A 182 8.81 1.36 6.63
C ASN A 182 7.74 1.08 5.60
N LEU A 183 7.86 1.72 4.44
CA LEU A 183 7.14 1.33 3.23
C LEU A 183 8.16 0.87 2.20
N TYR A 184 8.00 -0.37 1.76
CA TYR A 184 8.86 -1.00 0.78
C TYR A 184 8.31 -0.72 -0.61
N VAL A 185 9.13 -0.13 -1.47
CA VAL A 185 8.81 0.20 -2.86
C VAL A 185 9.72 -0.63 -3.74
N GLU A 186 9.17 -1.67 -4.35
CA GLU A 186 9.96 -2.76 -4.91
C GLU A 186 9.63 -2.95 -6.38
N ALA A 187 10.66 -3.11 -7.20
CA ALA A 187 10.47 -3.49 -8.59
C ALA A 187 9.69 -4.83 -8.66
N LEU A 188 8.62 -4.85 -9.45
CA LEU A 188 8.03 -6.10 -9.93
C LEU A 188 9.02 -6.67 -10.97
N PRO A 189 9.29 -7.99 -11.02
CA PRO A 189 10.37 -8.52 -11.83
C PRO A 189 10.06 -8.24 -13.29
N ASN A 190 11.04 -7.80 -14.06
CA ASN A 190 11.01 -7.85 -15.52
C ASN A 190 12.34 -8.49 -15.94
N ASP A 191 12.53 -9.72 -15.44
CA ASP A 191 13.85 -10.28 -15.31
C ASP A 191 14.33 -10.86 -16.64
N ASN A 192 15.39 -10.27 -17.19
CA ASN A 192 16.09 -10.77 -18.37
C ASN A 192 16.73 -12.16 -18.13
N THR A 193 16.80 -12.61 -16.87
CA THR A 193 17.26 -13.94 -16.52
C THR A 193 16.22 -15.03 -16.82
N VAL A 194 14.94 -14.69 -17.00
CA VAL A 194 13.93 -15.62 -17.53
C VAL A 194 13.92 -15.47 -19.04
N ASN A 195 14.62 -16.36 -19.73
CA ASN A 195 14.83 -16.29 -21.17
C ASN A 195 14.71 -17.67 -21.81
N LYS A 196 14.64 -17.70 -23.14
CA LYS A 196 14.38 -18.94 -23.88
C LYS A 196 15.43 -20.01 -23.63
N GLU A 197 16.67 -19.61 -23.34
CA GLU A 197 17.80 -20.52 -23.13
C GLU A 197 17.64 -21.35 -21.85
N LYS A 198 16.83 -20.89 -20.89
CA LYS A 198 16.57 -21.58 -19.63
C LYS A 198 15.25 -22.39 -19.61
N ARG A 199 14.52 -22.42 -20.73
CA ARG A 199 13.30 -23.22 -20.86
C ARG A 199 13.69 -24.67 -21.16
N LEU A 200 13.52 -25.57 -20.19
CA LEU A 200 13.88 -26.98 -20.34
C LEU A 200 12.71 -27.87 -20.77
N LYS A 201 11.46 -27.46 -20.48
CA LYS A 201 10.24 -28.21 -20.81
C LYS A 201 9.14 -27.29 -21.32
N GLY A 202 8.11 -27.90 -21.91
CA GLY A 202 6.96 -27.17 -22.47
C GLY A 202 7.22 -26.60 -23.86
N ASP A 203 6.21 -25.96 -24.43
CA ASP A 203 6.28 -25.39 -25.77
C ASP A 203 6.93 -23.99 -25.77
N ASP A 204 7.53 -23.60 -26.90
CA ASP A 204 8.01 -22.24 -27.09
C ASP A 204 6.85 -21.28 -27.40
N VAL A 205 6.21 -20.76 -26.36
CA VAL A 205 5.07 -19.85 -26.45
C VAL A 205 5.25 -18.63 -25.58
N GLU A 206 4.54 -17.55 -25.93
CA GLU A 206 4.37 -16.42 -25.02
C GLU A 206 3.71 -16.93 -23.73
N ALA A 207 4.44 -16.81 -22.62
CA ALA A 207 4.02 -17.26 -21.30
C ALA A 207 4.37 -16.19 -20.27
N VAL A 208 3.54 -16.07 -19.22
CA VAL A 208 3.74 -15.04 -18.20
C VAL A 208 4.57 -15.57 -17.05
N THR A 209 5.41 -14.70 -16.49
CA THR A 209 6.10 -14.95 -15.22
C THR A 209 5.17 -14.48 -14.09
N PRO A 210 4.66 -15.39 -13.24
CA PRO A 210 3.81 -14.99 -12.12
C PRO A 210 4.59 -14.20 -11.08
N SER A 211 3.89 -13.33 -10.36
CA SER A 211 4.43 -12.72 -9.15
C SER A 211 4.62 -13.80 -8.07
N GLN A 212 5.50 -13.52 -7.10
CA GLN A 212 5.71 -14.41 -5.97
C GLN A 212 4.44 -14.63 -5.14
N GLU A 213 3.64 -13.58 -4.98
CA GLU A 213 2.34 -13.62 -4.33
C GLU A 213 1.40 -14.60 -5.04
N THR A 214 1.49 -14.68 -6.37
CA THR A 214 0.71 -15.64 -7.15
C THR A 214 1.13 -17.09 -6.87
N PHE A 215 2.40 -17.31 -6.57
CA PHE A 215 2.89 -18.62 -6.12
C PHE A 215 2.49 -18.94 -4.68
N SER A 216 2.60 -17.99 -3.75
CA SER A 216 2.52 -18.29 -2.31
C SER A 216 1.14 -18.05 -1.69
N PHE A 217 0.38 -17.03 -2.14
CA PHE A 217 -0.89 -16.66 -1.50
C PHE A 217 -1.88 -17.81 -1.34
N PRO A 218 -2.04 -18.75 -2.31
CA PRO A 218 -2.96 -19.87 -2.14
C PRO A 218 -2.66 -20.76 -0.93
N MET A 219 -1.41 -20.77 -0.44
CA MET A 219 -1.01 -21.52 0.75
C MET A 219 -1.45 -20.85 2.06
N PHE A 220 -1.86 -19.58 2.03
CA PHE A 220 -2.11 -18.77 3.21
C PHE A 220 -3.55 -18.27 3.30
N GLY A 221 -3.99 -18.06 4.55
CA GLY A 221 -5.25 -17.41 4.86
C GLY A 221 -5.26 -15.93 4.48
N THR A 222 -6.46 -15.34 4.45
CA THR A 222 -6.66 -13.97 3.95
C THR A 222 -5.94 -12.91 4.77
N GLU A 223 -5.75 -13.13 6.07
CA GLU A 223 -5.12 -12.13 6.93
C GLU A 223 -3.61 -12.08 6.69
N VAL A 224 -2.98 -13.23 6.43
CA VAL A 224 -1.56 -13.29 6.05
C VAL A 224 -1.32 -12.58 4.72
N GLN A 225 -2.19 -12.80 3.72
CA GLN A 225 -2.11 -12.11 2.43
C GLN A 225 -2.23 -10.58 2.57
N LYS A 226 -3.16 -10.09 3.41
CA LYS A 226 -3.30 -8.65 3.72
C LYS A 226 -2.07 -8.10 4.43
N MET A 227 -1.58 -8.79 5.47
CA MET A 227 -0.37 -8.37 6.20
C MET A 227 0.83 -8.28 5.27
N PHE A 228 1.01 -9.29 4.41
CA PHE A 228 2.15 -9.38 3.50
C PHE A 228 2.29 -8.14 2.62
N ARG A 229 1.18 -7.58 2.13
CA ARG A 229 1.19 -6.42 1.24
C ARG A 229 0.96 -5.08 1.93
N SER A 230 0.63 -5.06 3.22
CA SER A 230 0.18 -3.87 3.95
C SER A 230 1.18 -2.69 3.95
N ASP A 231 2.47 -2.98 3.95
CA ASP A 231 3.58 -2.02 3.96
C ASP A 231 4.48 -2.12 2.72
N ARG A 232 3.89 -2.51 1.58
CA ARG A 232 4.59 -2.71 0.31
C ARG A 232 3.86 -2.11 -0.89
N ILE A 233 4.65 -1.76 -1.91
CA ILE A 233 4.20 -1.44 -3.27
C ILE A 233 5.10 -2.19 -4.25
N ARG A 234 4.50 -2.91 -5.19
CA ARG A 234 5.17 -3.48 -6.36
C ARG A 234 5.10 -2.51 -7.52
N VAL A 235 6.21 -2.28 -8.19
CA VAL A 235 6.32 -1.28 -9.25
C VAL A 235 6.72 -1.95 -10.55
N LYS A 236 5.80 -1.96 -11.52
CA LYS A 236 6.09 -2.31 -12.91
C LYS A 236 6.54 -1.05 -13.65
N ASP A 237 7.13 -1.21 -14.84
CA ASP A 237 7.53 -0.09 -15.66
C ASP A 237 6.88 -0.01 -17.04
N PHE A 238 6.76 1.22 -17.52
CA PHE A 238 6.49 1.54 -18.91
C PHE A 238 7.63 2.35 -19.51
N SER A 239 7.70 2.40 -20.84
CA SER A 239 8.63 3.26 -21.56
C SER A 239 8.01 3.81 -22.84
N CYS A 240 8.51 4.95 -23.31
CA CYS A 240 8.02 5.60 -24.53
C CYS A 240 9.06 5.48 -25.66
N GLY A 241 8.69 4.78 -26.73
CA GLY A 241 9.53 4.64 -27.93
C GLY A 241 10.71 3.65 -27.84
N LEU A 242 10.82 2.84 -26.77
CA LEU A 242 11.90 1.85 -26.64
C LEU A 242 11.50 0.41 -26.96
N ILE A 243 10.20 0.08 -26.95
CA ILE A 243 9.74 -1.31 -27.00
C ILE A 243 9.30 -1.69 -28.40
N LYS A 244 9.80 -2.83 -28.87
CA LYS A 244 9.33 -3.48 -30.10
C LYS A 244 8.16 -4.41 -29.74
N ASN A 245 7.00 -4.24 -30.38
CA ASN A 245 5.79 -5.06 -30.22
C ASN A 245 5.17 -5.07 -28.81
N PRO A 246 4.69 -3.93 -28.30
CA PRO A 246 4.18 -3.83 -26.94
C PRO A 246 2.93 -4.68 -26.66
N LYS A 247 2.91 -5.30 -25.46
CA LYS A 247 1.75 -5.41 -24.55
C LYS A 247 0.52 -4.55 -24.88
N GLN A 248 0.58 -3.41 -24.23
CA GLN A 248 -0.48 -2.46 -24.08
C GLN A 248 0.18 -1.12 -24.33
N SER A 249 -0.32 -0.42 -25.33
CA SER A 249 0.03 0.97 -25.57
C SER A 249 -0.87 1.86 -24.73
N PHE A 250 -0.29 2.93 -24.23
CA PHE A 250 -0.97 3.96 -23.50
C PHE A 250 -1.18 5.18 -24.41
N GLY A 251 -2.20 5.97 -24.11
CA GLY A 251 -2.33 7.31 -24.66
C GLY A 251 -1.18 8.22 -24.20
N ASN A 252 -1.30 9.53 -24.40
CA ASN A 252 -0.29 10.46 -23.90
C ASN A 252 -0.29 10.48 -22.36
N ILE A 253 0.73 9.86 -21.78
CA ILE A 253 0.96 9.76 -20.33
C ILE A 253 2.33 10.32 -19.93
N ARG A 254 3.05 10.99 -20.84
CA ARG A 254 4.38 11.51 -20.55
C ARG A 254 4.33 12.53 -19.42
N GLY A 255 5.17 12.32 -18.42
CA GLY A 255 5.31 13.21 -17.26
C GLY A 255 4.12 13.22 -16.30
N ILE A 256 3.19 12.27 -16.42
CA ILE A 256 2.07 12.11 -15.48
C ILE A 256 2.55 11.80 -14.06
N ASP A 257 3.69 11.11 -13.95
CA ASP A 257 4.35 10.71 -12.71
C ASP A 257 5.53 11.61 -12.32
N GLY A 258 5.78 12.69 -13.08
CA GLY A 258 6.80 13.70 -12.77
C GLY A 258 7.65 14.12 -13.97
N GLY A 259 8.94 14.39 -13.70
CA GLY A 259 9.92 14.63 -14.75
C GLY A 259 10.11 13.39 -15.64
N TYR A 260 10.55 13.59 -16.87
CA TYR A 260 10.78 12.50 -17.81
C TYR A 260 11.90 12.86 -18.78
N GLU A 261 12.43 11.83 -19.44
CA GLU A 261 13.43 11.98 -20.47
C GLU A 261 12.77 12.32 -21.80
N LYS A 262 13.19 13.43 -22.42
CA LYS A 262 12.65 13.86 -23.72
C LYS A 262 13.25 13.03 -24.84
N ASN A 263 12.76 11.81 -25.04
CA ASN A 263 13.18 10.97 -26.17
C ASN A 263 11.97 10.49 -26.98
N THR A 264 11.95 10.94 -28.25
CA THR A 264 10.98 10.60 -29.32
C THR A 264 9.53 11.05 -29.07
N LYS A 265 8.71 11.15 -30.14
CA LYS A 265 7.26 11.44 -30.06
C LYS A 265 6.40 10.16 -29.94
N GLU A 266 7.03 9.00 -29.82
CA GLU A 266 6.38 7.68 -29.87
C GLU A 266 5.37 7.45 -28.72
N PRO A 267 4.41 6.53 -28.86
CA PRO A 267 3.52 6.18 -27.74
C PRO A 267 4.29 5.51 -26.58
N CYS A 268 3.73 5.61 -25.38
CA CYS A 268 4.23 4.93 -24.20
C CYS A 268 3.59 3.54 -24.07
N THR A 269 4.35 2.55 -23.62
CA THR A 269 3.91 1.16 -23.56
C THR A 269 4.47 0.48 -22.33
N VAL A 270 3.74 -0.47 -21.74
CA VAL A 270 4.32 -1.35 -20.71
C VAL A 270 5.59 -1.99 -21.26
N ASN A 271 6.67 -2.01 -20.46
CA ASN A 271 7.98 -2.54 -20.87
C ASN A 271 7.99 -4.08 -20.89
N ASP A 272 7.10 -4.66 -21.67
CA ASP A 272 6.96 -6.10 -21.82
C ASP A 272 7.27 -6.46 -23.28
N ASN A 273 8.41 -7.10 -23.50
CA ASN A 273 8.73 -7.68 -24.81
C ASN A 273 7.82 -8.90 -25.06
N ARG A 274 7.17 -8.96 -26.23
CA ARG A 274 6.30 -10.09 -26.63
C ARG A 274 7.00 -11.09 -27.55
N GLY A 275 6.43 -12.30 -27.62
CA GLY A 275 6.79 -13.34 -28.58
C GLY A 275 7.21 -14.66 -27.92
N ALA A 276 7.39 -15.69 -28.76
CA ALA A 276 8.03 -16.94 -28.33
C ALA A 276 9.41 -16.65 -27.71
N GLY A 277 9.75 -17.31 -26.62
CA GLY A 277 10.94 -17.04 -25.84
C GLY A 277 10.94 -15.76 -25.00
N LYS A 278 9.79 -15.09 -24.82
CA LYS A 278 9.62 -13.92 -23.94
C LYS A 278 8.65 -14.20 -22.80
N TYR A 279 8.98 -13.71 -21.61
CA TYR A 279 8.30 -14.09 -20.36
C TYR A 279 7.91 -12.88 -19.49
N PRO A 280 6.95 -12.05 -19.95
CA PRO A 280 6.55 -10.84 -19.23
C PRO A 280 5.92 -11.14 -17.86
N SER A 281 6.16 -10.29 -16.88
CA SER A 281 5.60 -10.45 -15.54
C SER A 281 4.26 -9.78 -15.37
N TYR A 282 3.29 -10.46 -14.76
CA TYR A 282 1.96 -9.92 -14.53
C TYR A 282 1.74 -9.71 -13.04
N ALA A 283 1.00 -8.67 -12.68
CA ALA A 283 0.67 -8.40 -11.28
C ALA A 283 -0.07 -9.57 -10.63
N LEU A 284 -1.06 -10.14 -11.33
CA LEU A 284 -1.89 -11.27 -10.88
C LEU A 284 -2.31 -11.07 -9.42
N TYR A 285 -1.90 -11.93 -8.49
CA TYR A 285 -2.32 -11.83 -7.08
C TYR A 285 -1.62 -10.74 -6.27
N ALA A 286 -0.62 -10.05 -6.85
CA ALA A 286 -0.01 -8.85 -6.30
C ALA A 286 -0.69 -7.54 -6.76
N ARG A 287 -1.78 -7.63 -7.54
CA ARG A 287 -2.45 -6.45 -8.15
C ARG A 287 -2.91 -5.40 -7.13
N ALA A 288 -3.26 -5.81 -5.91
CA ALA A 288 -3.70 -4.91 -4.85
C ALA A 288 -2.58 -4.00 -4.30
N GLU A 289 -1.32 -4.38 -4.51
CA GLU A 289 -0.14 -3.57 -4.18
C GLU A 289 0.68 -3.15 -5.40
N THR A 290 0.23 -3.45 -6.63
CA THR A 290 0.98 -3.15 -7.85
C THR A 290 0.55 -1.81 -8.47
N ILE A 291 1.53 -1.03 -8.92
CA ILE A 291 1.35 0.18 -9.73
C ILE A 291 2.39 0.21 -10.86
N ILE A 292 2.18 1.00 -11.91
CA ILE A 292 3.16 1.18 -13.00
C ILE A 292 3.65 2.63 -13.08
N ALA A 293 4.94 2.83 -13.32
CA ALA A 293 5.56 4.15 -13.50
C ALA A 293 6.54 4.15 -14.68
N ASP A 294 6.97 5.33 -15.11
CA ASP A 294 7.97 5.46 -16.17
C ASP A 294 9.28 4.81 -15.69
N GLY A 295 9.79 3.86 -16.48
CA GLY A 295 11.06 3.19 -16.23
C GLY A 295 12.24 3.87 -16.91
N GLN A 296 12.02 4.89 -17.75
CA GLN A 296 13.08 5.47 -18.56
C GLN A 296 13.99 6.38 -17.75
N VAL A 297 15.30 6.23 -17.97
CA VAL A 297 16.34 7.11 -17.44
C VAL A 297 17.54 7.16 -18.38
N ASN A 298 18.21 8.30 -18.45
CA ASN A 298 19.58 8.37 -18.96
C ASN A 298 20.54 8.32 -17.76
N ASP A 299 21.33 7.26 -17.65
CA ASP A 299 22.23 7.05 -16.50
C ASP A 299 23.59 7.76 -16.64
N GLY A 300 23.84 8.40 -17.79
CA GLY A 300 25.07 9.11 -18.11
C GLY A 300 25.79 8.53 -19.32
N GLU A 301 25.69 7.23 -19.52
CA GLU A 301 26.25 6.54 -20.69
C GLU A 301 25.17 6.06 -21.65
N ARG A 302 24.05 5.56 -21.11
CA ARG A 302 23.03 4.89 -21.90
C ARG A 302 21.65 5.38 -21.54
N PHE A 303 20.78 5.29 -22.52
CA PHE A 303 19.36 5.42 -22.31
C PHE A 303 18.80 4.04 -21.98
N SER A 304 18.30 3.89 -20.76
CA SER A 304 17.89 2.62 -20.18
C SER A 304 16.44 2.69 -19.72
N SER A 305 15.80 1.53 -19.58
CA SER A 305 14.46 1.43 -19.01
C SER A 305 14.28 0.14 -18.23
N GLY A 306 13.57 0.22 -17.09
CA GLY A 306 13.28 -0.94 -16.25
C GLY A 306 12.51 -0.58 -14.99
N ALA A 307 11.88 -1.60 -14.39
CA ALA A 307 11.23 -1.51 -13.07
C ALA A 307 12.20 -1.03 -11.97
N SER A 308 13.50 -1.28 -12.15
CA SER A 308 14.58 -0.80 -11.30
C SER A 308 14.70 0.72 -11.21
N TYR A 309 14.20 1.45 -12.21
CA TYR A 309 14.14 2.91 -12.24
C TYR A 309 12.73 3.44 -11.94
N ALA A 310 11.69 2.68 -12.31
CA ALA A 310 10.31 3.01 -11.96
C ALA A 310 10.08 3.01 -10.43
N ALA A 311 10.65 2.04 -9.70
CA ALA A 311 10.52 1.98 -8.24
C ALA A 311 11.08 3.23 -7.51
N PRO A 312 12.33 3.68 -7.79
CA PRO A 312 12.83 4.96 -7.28
C PRO A 312 11.96 6.16 -7.64
N ARG A 313 11.41 6.21 -8.86
CA ARG A 313 10.49 7.27 -9.28
C ARG A 313 9.23 7.30 -8.41
N VAL A 314 8.63 6.14 -8.13
CA VAL A 314 7.50 6.00 -7.19
C VAL A 314 7.87 6.49 -5.79
N SER A 315 9.03 6.10 -5.26
CA SER A 315 9.51 6.61 -3.95
C SER A 315 9.67 8.13 -3.93
N GLY A 316 10.05 8.73 -5.06
CA GLY A 316 10.12 10.18 -5.23
C GLY A 316 8.74 10.84 -5.12
N VAL A 317 7.73 10.25 -5.77
CA VAL A 317 6.34 10.72 -5.67
C VAL A 317 5.82 10.59 -4.23
N ILE A 318 6.07 9.46 -3.56
CA ILE A 318 5.66 9.25 -2.16
C ILE A 318 6.33 10.27 -1.23
N SER A 319 7.62 10.57 -1.45
CA SER A 319 8.35 11.57 -0.64
C SER A 319 7.68 12.95 -0.69
N VAL A 320 7.24 13.41 -1.86
CA VAL A 320 6.55 14.70 -1.99
C VAL A 320 5.11 14.67 -1.47
N ILE A 321 4.43 13.52 -1.48
CA ILE A 321 3.13 13.34 -0.80
C ILE A 321 3.30 13.53 0.71
N LEU A 322 4.27 12.83 1.31
CA LEU A 322 4.58 12.93 2.75
C LEU A 322 5.01 14.34 3.16
N ASP A 323 5.76 15.04 2.30
CA ASP A 323 6.13 16.43 2.54
C ASP A 323 4.96 17.40 2.46
N LYS A 324 4.05 17.20 1.50
CA LYS A 324 2.87 18.05 1.35
C LYS A 324 1.86 17.86 2.47
N PHE A 325 1.65 16.62 2.91
CA PHE A 325 0.69 16.26 3.95
C PHE A 325 1.42 15.76 5.20
N LYS A 326 2.10 16.69 5.89
CA LYS A 326 2.87 16.38 7.10
C LYS A 326 1.98 15.69 8.14
N GLY A 327 2.47 14.56 8.68
CA GLY A 327 1.75 13.72 9.65
C GLY A 327 1.14 12.45 9.06
N LEU A 328 1.07 12.33 7.72
CA LEU A 328 0.63 11.09 7.08
C LEU A 328 1.53 9.90 7.45
N SER A 329 0.90 8.75 7.73
CA SER A 329 1.60 7.47 7.77
C SER A 329 2.04 7.01 6.37
N TYR A 330 3.02 6.10 6.32
CA TYR A 330 3.44 5.54 5.03
C TYR A 330 2.32 4.75 4.35
N SER A 331 1.48 4.01 5.09
CA SER A 331 0.33 3.32 4.51
C SER A 331 -0.71 4.30 3.95
N GLN A 332 -0.91 5.46 4.57
CA GLN A 332 -1.80 6.47 4.01
C GLN A 332 -1.21 7.15 2.77
N ALA A 333 0.11 7.35 2.72
CA ALA A 333 0.78 7.82 1.51
C ALA A 333 0.67 6.79 0.36
N LYS A 334 0.81 5.49 0.65
CA LYS A 334 0.48 4.38 -0.26
C LYS A 334 -0.97 4.51 -0.74
N ASN A 335 -1.93 4.75 0.16
CA ASN A 335 -3.34 4.88 -0.21
C ASN A 335 -3.61 6.05 -1.15
N ILE A 336 -3.01 7.22 -0.90
CA ILE A 336 -3.12 8.38 -1.79
C ILE A 336 -2.53 8.04 -3.16
N LEU A 337 -1.33 7.46 -3.21
CA LEU A 337 -0.67 7.10 -4.47
C LEU A 337 -1.53 6.12 -5.29
N LEU A 338 -1.99 5.03 -4.68
CA LEU A 338 -2.72 3.97 -5.38
C LEU A 338 -4.10 4.43 -5.85
N THR A 339 -4.85 5.13 -5.00
CA THR A 339 -6.22 5.57 -5.33
C THR A 339 -6.25 6.65 -6.41
N THR A 340 -5.15 7.37 -6.59
CA THR A 340 -5.02 8.45 -7.59
C THR A 340 -4.48 7.97 -8.93
N ALA A 341 -4.03 6.72 -9.03
CA ALA A 341 -3.52 6.14 -10.26
C ALA A 341 -4.50 6.29 -11.44
N LYS A 342 -3.96 6.60 -12.62
CA LYS A 342 -4.68 6.64 -13.88
C LYS A 342 -4.94 5.21 -14.37
N ARG A 343 -6.19 4.94 -14.70
CA ARG A 343 -6.68 3.63 -15.15
C ARG A 343 -7.90 3.78 -16.04
N ASP A 344 -8.10 2.82 -16.92
CA ASP A 344 -9.20 2.83 -17.89
C ASP A 344 -10.53 2.42 -17.25
N TYR A 345 -10.48 1.52 -16.27
CA TYR A 345 -11.63 1.04 -15.51
C TYR A 345 -11.38 1.23 -14.01
N ASP A 346 -12.44 1.53 -13.27
CA ASP A 346 -12.40 1.65 -11.80
C ASP A 346 -12.43 0.27 -11.12
N MET A 347 -11.40 -0.53 -11.40
CA MET A 347 -11.11 -1.85 -10.83
C MET A 347 -9.59 -2.10 -10.79
N LEU A 348 -9.14 -3.16 -10.11
CA LEU A 348 -7.76 -3.61 -10.20
C LEU A 348 -7.56 -4.46 -11.46
N ASP A 349 -6.44 -4.26 -12.14
CA ASP A 349 -6.08 -4.96 -13.35
C ASP A 349 -5.10 -6.10 -13.06
N THR A 350 -5.31 -7.28 -13.66
CA THR A 350 -4.46 -8.47 -13.42
C THR A 350 -3.06 -8.34 -14.02
N TYR A 351 -2.83 -7.35 -14.88
CA TYR A 351 -1.59 -7.11 -15.59
C TYR A 351 -0.79 -5.94 -14.97
N ILE A 352 -1.44 -4.80 -14.66
CA ILE A 352 -0.77 -3.57 -14.14
C ILE A 352 -1.29 -3.07 -12.78
N GLY A 353 -2.17 -3.82 -12.10
CA GLY A 353 -2.65 -3.47 -10.76
C GLY A 353 -3.53 -2.23 -10.74
N TRP A 354 -3.17 -1.22 -9.94
CA TRP A 354 -3.91 0.03 -9.79
C TRP A 354 -3.85 0.95 -11.01
N GLY A 355 -2.92 0.71 -11.94
CA GLY A 355 -2.70 1.55 -13.11
C GLY A 355 -1.46 2.44 -12.98
N ILE A 356 -1.44 3.54 -13.73
CA ILE A 356 -0.27 4.41 -13.89
C ILE A 356 -0.22 5.45 -12.78
N VAL A 357 0.94 5.65 -12.16
CA VAL A 357 1.16 6.73 -11.18
C VAL A 357 0.71 8.08 -11.75
N ASP A 358 -0.09 8.83 -11.00
CA ASP A 358 -0.44 10.22 -11.32
C ASP A 358 -0.01 11.14 -10.17
N LYS A 359 1.18 11.72 -10.32
CA LYS A 359 1.78 12.58 -9.28
C LYS A 359 0.92 13.80 -9.01
N ASN A 360 0.39 14.44 -10.06
CA ASN A 360 -0.37 15.67 -9.91
C ASN A 360 -1.68 15.41 -9.17
N LYS A 361 -2.37 14.32 -9.51
CA LYS A 361 -3.58 13.90 -8.82
C LYS A 361 -3.28 13.44 -7.40
N ALA A 362 -2.18 12.73 -7.14
CA ALA A 362 -1.77 12.33 -5.79
C ALA A 362 -1.49 13.54 -4.88
N LEU A 363 -0.84 14.58 -5.41
CA LEU A 363 -0.59 15.82 -4.67
C LEU A 363 -1.89 16.61 -4.40
N ASN A 364 -2.99 16.30 -5.07
CA ASN A 364 -4.31 16.88 -4.77
C ASN A 364 -5.07 16.13 -3.66
N GLY A 365 -4.44 15.17 -2.99
CA GLY A 365 -5.06 14.34 -1.94
C GLY A 365 -5.55 12.99 -2.46
N PRO A 366 -6.19 12.17 -1.61
CA PRO A 366 -6.76 10.90 -2.06
C PRO A 366 -7.87 11.15 -3.10
N ALA A 367 -8.02 10.24 -4.05
CA ALA A 367 -9.16 10.24 -4.98
C ALA A 367 -10.23 9.21 -4.59
N ALA A 368 -9.91 8.34 -3.62
CA ALA A 368 -10.85 7.41 -3.02
C ALA A 368 -10.45 7.09 -1.57
N LEU A 369 -11.44 6.80 -0.73
CA LEU A 369 -11.25 6.11 0.54
C LEU A 369 -11.60 4.65 0.29
N ASN A 370 -10.58 3.79 0.14
CA ASN A 370 -10.77 2.38 -0.18
C ASN A 370 -10.68 1.51 1.07
N ALA A 371 -11.72 0.74 1.36
CA ALA A 371 -11.83 -0.05 2.59
C ALA A 371 -10.74 -1.13 2.69
N GLY A 372 -10.35 -1.81 1.60
CA GLY A 372 -9.28 -2.80 1.62
C GLY A 372 -7.93 -2.19 2.02
N LEU A 373 -7.59 -1.04 1.43
CA LEU A 373 -6.40 -0.26 1.79
C LEU A 373 -6.45 0.33 3.22
N ILE A 374 -7.64 0.65 3.74
CA ILE A 374 -7.81 1.12 5.11
C ILE A 374 -7.68 -0.05 6.10
N GLU A 375 -8.29 -1.19 5.80
CA GLU A 375 -8.29 -2.40 6.63
C GLU A 375 -6.86 -2.88 6.91
N GLU A 376 -5.97 -2.83 5.92
CA GLU A 376 -4.57 -3.22 6.07
C GLU A 376 -3.84 -2.43 7.16
N GLN A 377 -4.33 -1.25 7.55
CA GLN A 377 -3.72 -0.48 8.63
C GLN A 377 -3.94 -1.10 10.02
N LYS A 378 -4.89 -2.05 10.18
CA LYS A 378 -5.17 -2.71 11.46
C LYS A 378 -3.95 -3.40 12.08
N PHE A 379 -2.99 -3.76 11.23
CA PHE A 379 -1.77 -4.44 11.65
C PHE A 379 -0.75 -3.54 12.33
N PHE A 380 -0.91 -2.22 12.27
CA PHE A 380 0.08 -1.27 12.79
C PHE A 380 -0.31 -0.68 14.15
N THR A 381 0.67 -0.51 15.01
CA THR A 381 0.52 0.07 16.36
C THR A 381 -0.31 1.35 16.34
N GLY A 382 -1.39 1.35 17.12
CA GLY A 382 -2.23 2.52 17.35
C GLY A 382 -3.20 2.86 16.22
N MET A 383 -3.28 2.04 15.17
CA MET A 383 -4.22 2.24 14.06
C MET A 383 -5.54 1.49 14.25
N TYR A 384 -5.55 0.42 15.04
CA TYR A 384 -6.71 -0.48 15.15
C TYR A 384 -8.01 0.25 15.54
N ASP A 385 -8.00 0.98 16.65
CA ASP A 385 -9.18 1.72 17.11
C ASP A 385 -9.46 2.96 16.24
N LYS A 386 -8.47 3.44 15.49
CA LYS A 386 -8.62 4.61 14.60
C LYS A 386 -9.42 4.28 13.35
N ILE A 387 -9.28 3.07 12.82
CA ILE A 387 -9.94 2.68 11.57
C ILE A 387 -11.27 1.96 11.79
N PHE A 388 -11.51 1.36 12.97
CA PHE A 388 -12.75 0.65 13.29
C PHE A 388 -13.66 1.45 14.23
N ASP A 389 -14.96 1.22 14.11
CA ASP A 389 -15.99 1.70 15.04
C ASP A 389 -16.85 0.58 15.65
N GLY A 390 -16.60 -0.68 15.25
CA GLY A 390 -17.40 -1.83 15.67
C GLY A 390 -18.72 -2.01 14.90
N SER A 391 -18.87 -1.32 13.78
CA SER A 391 -19.96 -1.47 12.82
C SER A 391 -19.41 -1.78 11.42
N ASP A 392 -20.22 -1.60 10.39
CA ASP A 392 -19.81 -1.78 9.00
C ASP A 392 -19.03 -0.57 8.45
N ASN A 393 -18.68 0.45 9.24
CA ASN A 393 -17.83 1.55 8.75
C ASN A 393 -16.34 1.26 8.96
N ILE A 394 -15.51 1.81 8.06
CA ILE A 394 -14.06 1.80 8.22
C ILE A 394 -13.46 3.15 7.82
N TYR A 395 -12.46 3.65 8.54
CA TYR A 395 -12.08 5.07 8.44
C TYR A 395 -10.65 5.32 8.00
N PHE A 396 -10.50 6.24 7.04
CA PHE A 396 -9.22 6.92 6.83
C PHE A 396 -8.98 7.91 7.98
N TRP A 397 -7.88 7.74 8.72
CA TRP A 397 -7.53 8.61 9.87
C TRP A 397 -6.70 9.84 9.47
N ALA A 398 -7.34 10.95 9.12
CA ALA A 398 -6.66 12.19 8.77
C ALA A 398 -6.24 12.97 10.03
N ASP A 399 -5.04 12.71 10.54
CA ASP A 399 -4.42 13.43 11.67
C ASP A 399 -3.74 14.73 11.20
N VAL A 400 -4.52 15.79 11.05
CA VAL A 400 -4.02 17.04 10.45
C VAL A 400 -3.43 17.93 11.54
N GLN A 401 -2.13 18.16 11.47
CA GLN A 401 -1.41 18.98 12.45
C GLN A 401 -1.52 20.48 12.16
N ASN A 402 -1.34 20.88 10.89
CA ASN A 402 -1.37 22.28 10.45
C ASN A 402 -2.52 22.53 9.48
N GLU A 403 -2.28 22.32 8.18
CA GLU A 403 -3.29 22.43 7.14
C GLU A 403 -3.02 21.39 6.05
N TRP A 404 -4.06 20.65 5.67
CA TRP A 404 -4.06 19.83 4.45
C TRP A 404 -5.14 20.36 3.51
N LYS A 405 -4.82 20.44 2.22
CA LYS A 405 -5.79 20.78 1.16
C LYS A 405 -5.91 19.64 0.16
N TRP A 406 -7.11 19.06 0.08
CA TRP A 406 -7.50 18.07 -0.90
C TRP A 406 -8.45 18.69 -1.93
N THR A 407 -8.14 18.51 -3.21
CA THR A 407 -8.91 19.11 -4.30
C THR A 407 -9.50 18.10 -5.27
N ASN A 408 -9.18 16.81 -5.11
CA ASN A 408 -9.85 15.75 -5.85
C ASN A 408 -11.28 15.55 -5.34
N ASP A 409 -12.15 15.11 -6.24
CA ASP A 409 -13.34 14.36 -5.82
C ASP A 409 -12.89 13.05 -5.17
N ILE A 410 -13.51 12.70 -4.04
CA ILE A 410 -13.14 11.52 -3.25
C ILE A 410 -14.26 10.50 -3.32
N GLN A 411 -13.97 9.36 -3.93
CA GLN A 411 -14.87 8.22 -4.08
C GLN A 411 -14.74 7.23 -2.91
N GLY A 412 -15.58 6.20 -2.89
CA GLY A 412 -15.46 5.06 -1.97
C GLY A 412 -14.61 3.94 -2.57
N ASN A 413 -15.05 2.69 -2.39
CA ASN A 413 -14.42 1.54 -3.02
C ASN A 413 -14.47 1.58 -4.55
N LEU A 414 -13.70 0.70 -5.18
CA LEU A 414 -13.70 0.51 -6.62
C LEU A 414 -15.10 0.07 -7.07
N LYS A 415 -15.65 0.80 -8.05
CA LYS A 415 -17.03 0.60 -8.51
C LYS A 415 -17.26 -0.79 -9.12
N TYR A 416 -16.26 -1.34 -9.79
CA TYR A 416 -16.40 -2.59 -10.52
C TYR A 416 -15.57 -3.71 -9.92
N THR A 417 -16.21 -4.87 -9.70
CA THR A 417 -15.56 -6.10 -9.25
C THR A 417 -15.17 -6.94 -10.46
N PRO A 418 -13.89 -7.30 -10.65
CA PRO A 418 -13.48 -8.23 -11.69
C PRO A 418 -14.20 -9.58 -11.52
N SER A 419 -14.65 -10.17 -12.63
CA SER A 419 -15.33 -11.47 -12.64
C SER A 419 -14.55 -12.51 -13.44
N GLY A 420 -14.83 -13.78 -13.18
CA GLY A 420 -14.27 -14.90 -13.91
C GLY A 420 -12.78 -15.14 -13.68
N GLU A 421 -12.14 -15.69 -14.71
CA GLU A 421 -10.76 -16.15 -14.69
C GLU A 421 -10.00 -15.60 -15.90
N THR A 422 -8.71 -15.33 -15.71
CA THR A 422 -7.78 -15.10 -16.82
C THR A 422 -7.04 -16.40 -17.11
N ILE A 423 -7.01 -16.83 -18.36
CA ILE A 423 -6.28 -18.02 -18.80
C ILE A 423 -4.99 -17.58 -19.50
N LEU A 424 -3.84 -18.02 -19.00
CA LEU A 424 -2.52 -17.65 -19.52
C LEU A 424 -1.66 -18.91 -19.70
N ASN A 425 -0.74 -18.89 -20.65
CA ASN A 425 0.42 -19.78 -20.56
C ASN A 425 1.35 -19.21 -19.49
N THR A 426 2.00 -20.06 -18.72
CA THR A 426 2.69 -19.65 -17.51
C THR A 426 4.03 -20.33 -17.38
N VAL A 427 5.01 -19.54 -16.96
CA VAL A 427 6.33 -20.01 -16.54
C VAL A 427 6.22 -20.59 -15.13
N ILE A 428 6.70 -21.83 -14.98
CA ILE A 428 6.81 -22.51 -13.69
C ILE A 428 8.21 -23.09 -13.53
N ASN A 429 8.69 -23.24 -12.29
CA ASN A 429 9.98 -23.88 -12.06
C ASN A 429 9.94 -25.36 -12.48
N THR A 430 11.08 -25.88 -12.93
CA THR A 430 11.28 -27.30 -13.24
C THR A 430 12.67 -27.76 -12.79
N THR A 431 12.93 -29.05 -12.84
CA THR A 431 14.26 -29.61 -12.62
C THR A 431 15.25 -29.17 -13.68
N ASP A 432 16.52 -29.00 -13.34
CA ASP A 432 17.58 -28.82 -14.33
C ASP A 432 17.85 -30.10 -15.15
N GLU A 433 18.88 -30.06 -16.01
CA GLU A 433 19.28 -31.16 -16.89
C GLU A 433 19.71 -32.41 -16.12
N ASP A 434 20.26 -32.23 -14.90
CA ASP A 434 20.67 -33.32 -14.02
C ASP A 434 19.49 -33.93 -13.24
N GLY A 435 18.30 -33.33 -13.38
CA GLY A 435 17.10 -33.76 -12.67
C GLY A 435 17.01 -33.20 -11.25
N ASP A 436 17.84 -32.23 -10.90
CA ASP A 436 17.87 -31.59 -9.59
C ASP A 436 16.91 -30.39 -9.53
N ALA A 437 16.41 -30.10 -8.32
CA ALA A 437 15.62 -28.90 -8.09
C ALA A 437 16.55 -27.68 -8.17
N SER A 438 16.57 -27.03 -9.33
CA SER A 438 17.40 -25.84 -9.55
C SER A 438 16.89 -24.61 -8.77
N ASN A 439 17.74 -23.59 -8.59
CA ASN A 439 17.30 -22.30 -8.05
C ASN A 439 16.18 -21.67 -8.92
N VAL A 440 15.33 -20.82 -8.32
CA VAL A 440 14.13 -20.28 -8.99
C VAL A 440 14.47 -19.68 -10.36
N LEU A 441 13.75 -20.16 -11.39
CA LEU A 441 13.84 -19.77 -12.81
C LEU A 441 15.25 -19.84 -13.44
N VAL A 442 16.17 -20.61 -12.84
CA VAL A 442 17.39 -21.07 -13.51
C VAL A 442 17.05 -22.16 -14.53
N ALA A 443 16.08 -23.02 -14.20
CA ALA A 443 15.37 -23.88 -15.14
C ALA A 443 13.86 -23.69 -14.98
N PHE A 444 13.14 -23.58 -16.09
CA PHE A 444 11.69 -23.48 -16.07
C PHE A 444 11.00 -24.26 -17.19
N ALA A 445 9.72 -24.51 -16.98
CA ALA A 445 8.80 -25.07 -17.95
C ALA A 445 7.72 -24.06 -18.32
N THR A 446 7.20 -24.16 -19.54
CA THR A 446 5.99 -23.44 -19.95
C THR A 446 4.78 -24.37 -19.87
N VAL A 447 3.81 -24.01 -19.04
CA VAL A 447 2.53 -24.74 -18.94
C VAL A 447 1.43 -23.92 -19.59
N ARG A 448 0.65 -24.55 -20.47
CA ARG A 448 -0.45 -23.90 -21.19
C ARG A 448 -1.71 -23.81 -20.34
N ASN A 449 -2.51 -22.79 -20.62
CA ASN A 449 -3.89 -22.67 -20.16
C ASN A 449 -4.07 -22.71 -18.63
N VAL A 450 -3.15 -22.11 -17.88
CA VAL A 450 -3.30 -21.96 -16.43
C VAL A 450 -4.38 -20.89 -16.17
N ASN A 451 -5.42 -21.26 -15.41
CA ASN A 451 -6.46 -20.33 -14.98
C ASN A 451 -6.06 -19.61 -13.69
N PHE A 452 -6.27 -18.29 -13.66
CA PHE A 452 -6.05 -17.42 -12.51
C PHE A 452 -7.35 -16.72 -12.16
N LYS A 453 -7.69 -16.65 -10.87
CA LYS A 453 -8.87 -15.88 -10.43
C LYS A 453 -8.63 -14.38 -10.61
N ASN A 454 -9.61 -13.69 -11.18
CA ASN A 454 -9.52 -12.24 -11.35
C ASN A 454 -9.74 -11.47 -10.04
N ILE A 455 -10.23 -12.16 -9.00
CA ILE A 455 -10.36 -11.67 -7.63
C ILE A 455 -10.08 -12.79 -6.64
N ILE A 456 -9.35 -12.49 -5.55
CA ILE A 456 -9.14 -13.42 -4.44
C ILE A 456 -9.80 -12.89 -3.15
N PRO A 457 -10.16 -13.74 -2.17
CA PRO A 457 -10.92 -13.31 -0.97
C PRO A 457 -10.27 -12.19 -0.16
N SER A 458 -8.94 -12.09 -0.14
CA SER A 458 -8.25 -10.99 0.54
C SER A 458 -8.48 -9.63 -0.14
N GLU A 459 -9.05 -9.57 -1.35
CA GLU A 459 -9.31 -8.35 -2.13
C GLU A 459 -10.76 -7.86 -2.04
N TYR A 460 -11.68 -8.59 -1.37
CA TYR A 460 -13.12 -8.24 -1.39
C TYR A 460 -13.41 -6.83 -0.89
N ASN A 461 -12.69 -6.36 0.13
CA ASN A 461 -12.89 -5.00 0.67
C ASN A 461 -12.41 -3.87 -0.25
N TYR A 462 -11.79 -4.18 -1.39
CA TYR A 462 -11.40 -3.15 -2.36
C TYR A 462 -12.57 -2.71 -3.24
N TYR A 463 -13.64 -3.51 -3.34
CA TYR A 463 -14.72 -3.30 -4.30
C TYR A 463 -16.05 -3.02 -3.61
N GLU A 464 -16.87 -2.16 -4.20
CA GLU A 464 -18.16 -1.76 -3.63
C GLU A 464 -19.10 -2.94 -3.42
N SER A 465 -19.19 -3.86 -4.38
CA SER A 465 -20.17 -4.96 -4.36
C SER A 465 -19.82 -6.12 -3.41
N THR A 466 -18.55 -6.25 -3.01
CA THR A 466 -18.07 -7.37 -2.18
C THR A 466 -17.51 -6.94 -0.82
N SER A 467 -17.33 -5.64 -0.61
CA SER A 467 -16.81 -5.12 0.65
C SER A 467 -17.82 -5.31 1.78
N LYS A 468 -17.33 -5.79 2.92
CA LYS A 468 -18.10 -5.75 4.18
C LYS A 468 -18.16 -4.35 4.79
N TYR A 469 -17.26 -3.45 4.39
CA TYR A 469 -17.17 -2.11 4.98
C TYR A 469 -17.60 -0.99 4.05
N LYS A 470 -18.15 0.07 4.66
CA LYS A 470 -18.39 1.39 4.09
C LYS A 470 -17.22 2.30 4.46
N PRO A 471 -16.37 2.69 3.50
CA PRO A 471 -15.24 3.57 3.80
C PRO A 471 -15.72 4.99 4.10
N GLY A 472 -15.16 5.55 5.17
CA GLY A 472 -15.43 6.88 5.69
C GLY A 472 -14.14 7.62 6.09
N LEU A 473 -14.30 8.82 6.65
CA LEU A 473 -13.20 9.71 7.02
C LEU A 473 -13.30 10.08 8.50
N ARG A 474 -12.20 9.93 9.24
CA ARG A 474 -12.00 10.53 10.56
C ARG A 474 -11.00 11.67 10.45
N LYS A 475 -11.45 12.90 10.66
CA LYS A 475 -10.59 14.07 10.77
C LYS A 475 -10.24 14.30 12.23
N ALA A 476 -8.96 14.13 12.57
CA ALA A 476 -8.40 14.38 13.89
C ALA A 476 -7.25 15.40 13.81
N GLY A 477 -6.66 15.74 14.96
CA GLY A 477 -5.60 16.73 15.05
C GLY A 477 -6.13 18.17 14.97
N LYS A 478 -5.40 19.10 15.60
CA LYS A 478 -5.85 20.49 15.79
C LYS A 478 -5.87 21.34 14.51
N GLY A 479 -5.25 20.86 13.44
CA GLY A 479 -5.15 21.56 12.17
C GLY A 479 -6.44 21.55 11.34
N THR A 480 -6.36 22.17 10.17
CA THR A 480 -7.47 22.36 9.23
C THR A 480 -7.37 21.41 8.04
N LEU A 481 -8.42 20.63 7.77
CA LEU A 481 -8.56 19.90 6.50
C LEU A 481 -9.49 20.66 5.56
N ILE A 482 -9.00 21.05 4.40
CA ILE A 482 -9.76 21.74 3.36
C ILE A 482 -10.03 20.76 2.22
N THR A 483 -11.29 20.60 1.85
CA THR A 483 -11.73 19.80 0.69
C THR A 483 -12.42 20.70 -0.32
N THR A 484 -12.07 20.60 -1.60
CA THR A 484 -12.75 21.36 -2.68
C THR A 484 -13.49 20.49 -3.68
N GLY A 485 -13.12 19.22 -3.83
CA GLY A 485 -13.90 18.24 -4.58
C GLY A 485 -15.04 17.68 -3.74
N ASN A 486 -15.94 16.97 -4.40
CA ASN A 486 -17.09 16.30 -3.79
C ASN A 486 -16.64 15.07 -2.99
N LEU A 487 -17.31 14.80 -1.86
CA LEU A 487 -17.10 13.61 -1.03
C LEU A 487 -18.23 12.61 -1.29
N ASN A 488 -17.93 11.57 -2.08
CA ASN A 488 -18.92 10.65 -2.66
C ASN A 488 -18.89 9.24 -2.05
N TYR A 489 -18.07 8.99 -1.03
CA TYR A 489 -18.02 7.72 -0.32
C TYR A 489 -19.24 7.52 0.60
N PRO A 490 -19.64 6.27 0.91
CA PRO A 490 -20.87 5.97 1.64
C PRO A 490 -20.71 5.91 3.17
N GLY A 491 -19.48 5.74 3.69
CA GLY A 491 -19.23 5.69 5.12
C GLY A 491 -19.21 7.09 5.75
N ARG A 492 -19.33 7.15 7.08
CA ARG A 492 -19.43 8.41 7.82
C ARG A 492 -18.20 9.31 7.68
N THR A 493 -18.43 10.61 7.75
CA THR A 493 -17.38 11.62 7.95
C THR A 493 -17.42 12.13 9.38
N GLU A 494 -16.46 11.73 10.20
CA GLU A 494 -16.35 12.13 11.60
C GLU A 494 -15.27 13.19 11.77
N ILE A 495 -15.67 14.37 12.25
CA ILE A 495 -14.78 15.48 12.55
C ILE A 495 -14.60 15.49 14.06
N LEU A 496 -13.49 14.92 14.49
CA LEU A 496 -13.19 14.60 15.88
C LEU A 496 -12.49 15.76 16.59
N GLU A 497 -11.61 16.47 15.87
CA GLU A 497 -10.84 17.60 16.39
C GLU A 497 -10.49 18.61 15.28
N GLY A 498 -10.23 19.85 15.70
CA GLY A 498 -9.76 20.92 14.82
C GLY A 498 -10.84 21.40 13.85
N LYS A 499 -10.44 21.79 12.64
CA LYS A 499 -11.35 22.36 11.64
C LYS A 499 -11.40 21.50 10.38
N MET A 500 -12.59 21.36 9.80
CA MET A 500 -12.77 20.87 8.43
C MET A 500 -13.54 21.89 7.60
N ILE A 501 -13.04 22.20 6.42
CA ILE A 501 -13.69 23.09 5.44
C ILE A 501 -14.09 22.26 4.23
N MET A 502 -15.38 22.18 3.93
CA MET A 502 -15.94 21.47 2.80
C MET A 502 -16.51 22.44 1.78
N LYS A 503 -15.78 22.65 0.69
CA LYS A 503 -16.25 23.51 -0.43
C LYS A 503 -16.96 22.73 -1.52
N GLY A 504 -16.71 21.42 -1.61
CA GLY A 504 -17.48 20.50 -2.46
C GLY A 504 -18.73 19.97 -1.75
N SER A 505 -19.60 19.31 -2.51
CA SER A 505 -20.82 18.67 -2.00
C SER A 505 -20.52 17.33 -1.32
N VAL A 506 -21.40 16.93 -0.41
CA VAL A 506 -21.36 15.64 0.30
C VAL A 506 -22.73 14.95 0.18
N PRO A 507 -23.03 14.33 -0.99
CA PRO A 507 -24.38 13.86 -1.30
C PRO A 507 -24.76 12.53 -0.67
N LYS A 508 -23.84 11.80 -0.03
CA LYS A 508 -24.07 10.43 0.45
C LYS A 508 -23.59 10.13 1.87
N SER A 509 -22.59 10.85 2.36
CA SER A 509 -21.99 10.62 3.68
C SER A 509 -22.74 11.39 4.77
N GLU A 510 -23.02 10.73 5.89
CA GLU A 510 -23.41 11.41 7.13
C GLU A 510 -22.19 12.09 7.74
N ILE A 511 -22.31 13.38 8.07
CA ILE A 511 -21.23 14.15 8.69
C ILE A 511 -21.51 14.28 10.18
N TYR A 512 -20.53 13.95 11.02
CA TYR A 512 -20.60 14.05 12.48
C TYR A 512 -19.56 15.03 12.99
N VAL A 513 -19.98 16.01 13.79
CA VAL A 513 -19.11 17.04 14.34
C VAL A 513 -19.08 16.92 15.86
N TYR A 514 -17.96 16.42 16.38
CA TYR A 514 -17.75 16.12 17.80
C TYR A 514 -17.32 17.34 18.61
N GLU A 515 -17.34 17.22 19.94
CA GLU A 515 -16.87 18.25 20.85
C GLU A 515 -15.44 18.72 20.49
N GLY A 516 -15.22 20.03 20.45
CA GLY A 516 -13.92 20.62 20.12
C GLY A 516 -13.61 20.70 18.61
N ALA A 517 -14.49 20.20 17.75
CA ALA A 517 -14.38 20.30 16.30
C ALA A 517 -15.24 21.43 15.70
N THR A 518 -14.83 21.91 14.53
CA THR A 518 -15.59 22.88 13.72
C THR A 518 -15.68 22.42 12.28
N LEU A 519 -16.90 22.41 11.74
CA LEU A 519 -17.17 22.22 10.31
C LEU A 519 -17.51 23.57 9.67
N GLU A 520 -16.90 23.88 8.54
CA GLU A 520 -17.29 24.98 7.66
C GLU A 520 -17.72 24.41 6.30
N ILE A 521 -18.90 24.80 5.82
CA ILE A 521 -19.46 24.33 4.55
C ILE A 521 -19.72 25.47 3.57
N SER A 522 -19.52 25.20 2.28
CA SER A 522 -19.87 26.12 1.19
C SER A 522 -20.23 25.43 -0.13
N GLY A 523 -20.33 24.10 -0.14
CA GLY A 523 -20.77 23.31 -1.29
C GLY A 523 -22.27 23.41 -1.54
N GLU A 524 -22.76 22.78 -2.60
CA GLU A 524 -24.17 22.91 -2.99
C GLU A 524 -25.09 21.99 -2.16
N ASN A 525 -24.68 20.74 -1.93
CA ASN A 525 -25.56 19.71 -1.36
C ASN A 525 -24.89 18.94 -0.21
N TYR A 526 -25.63 18.77 0.88
CA TYR A 526 -25.23 17.99 2.05
C TYR A 526 -26.34 17.02 2.45
N TYR A 527 -26.03 15.72 2.45
CA TYR A 527 -26.98 14.67 2.80
C TYR A 527 -27.46 14.78 4.25
N GLN A 528 -26.54 14.71 5.21
CA GLN A 528 -26.88 14.84 6.62
C GLN A 528 -25.71 15.41 7.41
N ILE A 529 -26.01 16.35 8.30
CA ILE A 529 -25.04 16.92 9.26
C ILE A 529 -25.58 16.66 10.67
N ASN A 530 -24.74 16.08 11.52
CA ASN A 530 -25.02 15.73 12.91
C ASN A 530 -24.06 16.50 13.83
N LEU A 531 -24.60 17.46 14.60
CA LEU A 531 -23.84 18.20 15.61
C LEU A 531 -23.97 17.51 16.96
N VAL A 532 -22.92 16.77 17.34
CA VAL A 532 -22.86 15.93 18.56
C VAL A 532 -21.92 16.52 19.62
N GLY A 533 -21.73 17.84 19.57
CA GLY A 533 -20.84 18.62 20.43
C GLY A 533 -20.06 19.71 19.70
N GLY A 534 -19.93 19.61 18.38
CA GLY A 534 -19.15 20.53 17.56
C GLY A 534 -19.93 21.70 16.97
N ASN A 535 -19.19 22.58 16.27
CA ASN A 535 -19.73 23.81 15.68
C ASN A 535 -19.87 23.72 14.14
N LEU A 536 -20.84 24.45 13.59
CA LEU A 536 -21.09 24.54 12.15
C LEU A 536 -21.05 26.01 11.67
N THR A 537 -20.23 26.28 10.65
CA THR A 537 -20.22 27.55 9.92
C THR A 537 -20.73 27.32 8.51
N ILE A 538 -21.66 28.16 8.04
CA ILE A 538 -22.31 28.00 6.74
C ILE A 538 -22.03 29.23 5.87
N ASN A 539 -21.33 29.02 4.77
CA ASN A 539 -21.05 30.07 3.80
C ASN A 539 -21.90 29.86 2.54
N GLY A 540 -22.60 30.90 2.09
CA GLY A 540 -23.52 30.83 0.95
C GLY A 540 -24.87 30.21 1.31
N ASN A 541 -25.52 29.57 0.32
CA ASN A 541 -26.86 29.00 0.45
C ASN A 541 -26.86 27.49 0.11
N PRO A 542 -26.16 26.64 0.88
CA PRO A 542 -26.20 25.19 0.63
C PRO A 542 -27.60 24.61 0.87
N ASN A 543 -27.91 23.52 0.18
CA ASN A 543 -29.01 22.64 0.51
C ASN A 543 -28.54 21.60 1.53
N ILE A 544 -29.14 21.60 2.72
CA ILE A 544 -28.92 20.57 3.74
C ILE A 544 -30.19 19.73 3.83
N GLN A 545 -30.13 18.45 3.46
CA GLN A 545 -31.35 17.61 3.51
C GLN A 545 -31.76 17.34 4.95
N THR A 546 -30.82 16.96 5.82
CA THR A 546 -31.08 16.74 7.25
C THR A 546 -30.02 17.39 8.14
N LEU A 547 -30.46 18.13 9.16
CA LEU A 547 -29.62 18.66 10.24
C LEU A 547 -30.09 18.09 11.58
N PHE A 548 -29.23 17.30 12.21
CA PHE A 548 -29.44 16.80 13.58
C PHE A 548 -28.59 17.60 14.57
N ILE A 549 -29.21 18.00 15.69
CA ILE A 549 -28.55 18.74 16.76
C ILE A 549 -28.83 18.04 18.08
N GLU A 550 -27.78 17.49 18.69
CA GLU A 550 -27.89 16.73 19.93
C GLU A 550 -28.11 17.64 21.14
N ASN A 551 -27.34 18.73 21.24
CA ASN A 551 -27.27 19.59 22.42
C ASN A 551 -27.77 21.01 22.15
N ASP A 552 -28.20 21.70 23.22
CA ASP A 552 -28.66 23.09 23.17
C ASP A 552 -27.57 24.10 22.76
N ASN A 553 -26.30 23.71 22.92
CA ASN A 553 -25.16 24.54 22.58
C ASN A 553 -24.76 24.30 21.13
N TRP A 554 -25.28 25.14 20.23
CA TRP A 554 -24.93 25.13 18.82
C TRP A 554 -24.85 26.57 18.29
N SER A 555 -24.08 26.77 17.22
CA SER A 555 -24.04 28.05 16.51
C SER A 555 -24.03 27.78 15.00
N ILE A 556 -24.79 28.60 14.26
CA ILE A 556 -24.74 28.67 12.80
C ILE A 556 -24.43 30.13 12.44
N ASN A 557 -23.30 30.34 11.79
CA ASN A 557 -22.96 31.63 11.19
C ASN A 557 -23.17 31.53 9.69
N GLY A 558 -24.20 32.19 9.15
CA GLY A 558 -24.51 32.21 7.72
C GLY A 558 -25.21 33.49 7.27
N LYS A 559 -25.04 33.83 5.99
CA LYS A 559 -25.64 35.01 5.33
C LYS A 559 -26.45 34.56 4.12
N GLY A 560 -27.78 34.50 4.20
CA GLY A 560 -28.64 34.25 3.04
C GLY A 560 -29.93 33.46 3.31
N ASP A 561 -30.60 33.05 2.23
CA ASP A 561 -31.85 32.28 2.22
C ASP A 561 -31.53 30.77 2.33
N LEU A 562 -30.98 30.36 3.49
CA LEU A 562 -30.65 28.97 3.78
C LEU A 562 -31.92 28.10 3.81
N THR A 563 -31.88 26.96 3.11
CA THR A 563 -32.96 25.95 3.14
C THR A 563 -32.45 24.65 3.75
N ILE A 564 -33.18 24.15 4.74
CA ILE A 564 -32.95 22.86 5.39
C ILE A 564 -34.20 22.01 5.19
N GLY A 565 -34.04 20.81 4.62
CA GLY A 565 -35.16 19.89 4.43
C GLY A 565 -35.77 19.48 5.77
N LYS A 566 -34.95 18.96 6.68
CA LYS A 566 -35.40 18.49 7.99
C LYS A 566 -34.47 18.89 9.12
N VAL A 567 -35.02 19.42 10.22
CA VAL A 567 -34.31 19.64 11.48
C VAL A 567 -34.77 18.63 12.53
N ILE A 568 -33.82 17.91 13.11
CA ILE A 568 -34.02 16.95 14.20
C ILE A 568 -33.33 17.49 15.46
N ALA A 569 -34.11 17.98 16.42
CA ALA A 569 -33.59 18.58 17.65
C ALA A 569 -34.63 18.55 18.78
N ASN A 570 -34.32 19.07 19.96
CA ASN A 570 -35.35 19.30 20.99
C ASN A 570 -36.23 20.51 20.67
N GLU A 571 -37.33 20.65 21.39
CA GLU A 571 -38.33 21.70 21.15
C GLU A 571 -37.76 23.11 21.22
N LYS A 572 -36.80 23.34 22.12
CA LYS A 572 -36.12 24.64 22.28
C LYS A 572 -35.36 25.03 21.02
N VAL A 573 -34.50 24.14 20.51
CA VAL A 573 -33.73 24.38 19.28
C VAL A 573 -34.65 24.53 18.08
N GLN A 574 -35.72 23.72 17.98
CA GLN A 574 -36.70 23.87 16.90
C GLN A 574 -37.39 25.25 16.94
N LYS A 575 -37.71 25.76 18.13
CA LYS A 575 -38.29 27.11 18.31
C LYS A 575 -37.31 28.19 17.86
N ASP A 576 -36.02 28.03 18.12
CA ASP A 576 -34.98 28.96 17.66
C ASP A 576 -34.92 29.02 16.13
N PHE A 577 -35.01 27.88 15.43
CA PHE A 577 -35.08 27.85 13.97
C PHE A 577 -36.35 28.50 13.43
N LYS A 578 -37.52 28.25 14.04
CA LYS A 578 -38.80 28.87 13.62
C LYS A 578 -38.79 30.39 13.75
N ASN A 579 -38.00 30.92 14.69
CA ASN A 579 -37.82 32.36 14.90
C ASN A 579 -36.68 32.96 14.05
N SER A 580 -35.97 32.12 13.29
CA SER A 580 -34.85 32.54 12.44
C SER A 580 -35.31 32.84 11.01
N SER A 581 -34.40 33.38 10.19
CA SER A 581 -34.63 33.58 8.75
C SER A 581 -34.36 32.32 7.91
N VAL A 582 -34.01 31.19 8.53
CA VAL A 582 -33.72 29.93 7.83
C VAL A 582 -35.04 29.24 7.47
N LYS A 583 -35.18 28.85 6.20
CA LYS A 583 -36.33 28.07 5.74
C LYS A 583 -36.12 26.61 6.12
N VAL A 584 -37.01 26.06 6.93
CA VAL A 584 -37.03 24.64 7.31
C VAL A 584 -38.32 24.01 6.83
N GLU A 585 -38.24 22.88 6.12
CA GLU A 585 -39.43 22.22 5.54
C GLU A 585 -40.11 21.28 6.56
N GLU A 586 -39.33 20.56 7.37
CA GLU A 586 -39.83 19.61 8.37
C GLU A 586 -39.07 19.72 9.70
N TYR A 587 -39.79 19.55 10.81
CA TYR A 587 -39.21 19.43 12.16
C TYR A 587 -39.55 18.08 12.79
N SER A 588 -38.63 17.52 13.56
CA SER A 588 -38.91 16.34 14.39
C SER A 588 -38.12 16.34 15.70
N ASN A 589 -38.70 15.71 16.74
CA ASN A 589 -38.06 15.58 18.04
C ASN A 589 -36.91 14.55 17.99
N LYS A 590 -35.79 14.86 18.65
CA LYS A 590 -34.72 13.88 18.87
C LYS A 590 -35.22 12.70 19.70
N ASN A 591 -34.75 11.48 19.39
CA ASN A 591 -35.00 10.27 20.17
C ASN A 591 -33.67 9.66 20.68
N SER A 592 -33.75 8.68 21.57
CA SER A 592 -32.57 8.01 22.18
C SER A 592 -31.68 7.26 21.19
N LYS A 593 -32.12 7.06 19.93
CA LYS A 593 -31.35 6.42 18.87
C LYS A 593 -30.21 7.32 18.35
N TYR A 594 -30.18 8.60 18.72
CA TYR A 594 -29.22 9.59 18.24
C TYR A 594 -28.17 10.04 19.26
N VAL A 595 -28.00 9.34 20.39
CA VAL A 595 -26.92 9.65 21.33
C VAL A 595 -25.63 9.02 20.82
N GLU A 596 -24.70 9.85 20.35
CA GLU A 596 -23.40 9.38 19.89
C GLU A 596 -22.45 9.11 21.07
N LYS A 597 -21.53 8.18 20.89
CA LYS A 597 -20.59 7.75 21.92
C LYS A 597 -19.22 8.37 21.70
N ASP A 598 -18.46 8.45 22.78
CA ASP A 598 -17.05 8.81 22.71
C ASP A 598 -16.28 7.85 21.79
N ILE A 599 -15.38 8.41 20.98
CA ILE A 599 -14.42 7.64 20.20
C ILE A 599 -13.21 7.37 21.08
N ILE A 600 -13.06 6.12 21.53
CA ILE A 600 -11.98 5.72 22.44
C ILE A 600 -10.86 5.04 21.65
N VAL A 601 -9.67 5.63 21.67
CA VAL A 601 -8.49 5.14 20.94
C VAL A 601 -7.40 4.71 21.90
N ASN A 602 -6.96 3.46 21.80
CA ASN A 602 -5.70 3.04 22.41
C ASN A 602 -4.55 3.16 21.39
N PRO A 603 -3.57 4.07 21.59
CA PRO A 603 -2.51 4.35 20.61
C PRO A 603 -1.44 3.25 20.54
N LYS A 604 -1.59 2.15 21.30
CA LYS A 604 -0.69 0.99 21.31
C LYS A 604 -1.32 -0.25 20.67
N LYS A 605 -2.61 -0.22 20.32
CA LYS A 605 -3.33 -1.40 19.88
C LYS A 605 -3.11 -1.71 18.40
N TYR A 606 -2.92 -2.99 18.08
CA TYR A 606 -2.81 -3.50 16.72
C TYR A 606 -3.31 -4.94 16.63
N GLN A 607 -3.69 -5.39 15.43
CA GLN A 607 -3.94 -6.79 15.14
C GLN A 607 -2.64 -7.50 14.78
N ASP A 608 -2.45 -8.72 15.28
CA ASP A 608 -1.29 -9.55 14.98
C ASP A 608 -1.70 -10.92 14.46
N ILE A 609 -0.77 -11.56 13.76
CA ILE A 609 -0.96 -12.89 13.19
C ILE A 609 0.11 -13.82 13.79
N PRO A 610 -0.26 -15.06 14.20
CA PRO A 610 0.71 -16.05 14.65
C PRO A 610 1.82 -16.29 13.62
N ARG A 611 3.03 -16.57 14.10
CA ARG A 611 4.20 -16.90 13.28
C ARG A 611 4.73 -18.25 13.72
N GLU A 612 4.97 -19.14 12.76
CA GLU A 612 5.60 -20.44 12.99
C GLU A 612 6.59 -20.71 11.85
N TYR A 613 7.86 -20.93 12.19
CA TYR A 613 8.93 -21.15 11.21
C TYR A 613 9.46 -22.56 11.35
N PHE A 614 9.34 -23.38 10.29
CA PHE A 614 9.64 -24.80 10.40
C PHE A 614 11.13 -25.07 10.57
N PHE A 615 12.02 -24.22 10.01
CA PHE A 615 13.43 -24.38 10.30
C PHE A 615 13.70 -24.14 11.79
N SER A 616 12.89 -23.31 12.47
CA SER A 616 12.98 -23.05 13.92
C SER A 616 12.34 -24.13 14.81
N ASP A 617 12.01 -25.30 14.27
CA ASP A 617 11.11 -26.28 14.90
C ASP A 617 9.74 -25.66 15.24
N PHE A 618 9.16 -24.92 14.29
CA PHE A 618 7.88 -24.22 14.42
C PHE A 618 7.79 -23.18 15.55
N LYS A 619 8.94 -22.65 16.00
CA LYS A 619 8.96 -21.53 16.95
C LYS A 619 8.51 -20.22 16.29
N SER A 620 8.17 -19.23 17.12
CA SER A 620 7.67 -17.91 16.70
C SER A 620 8.74 -16.90 16.28
N GLU A 621 10.00 -17.33 16.24
CA GLU A 621 11.16 -16.52 15.87
C GLU A 621 12.03 -17.30 14.88
N ILE A 622 12.78 -16.59 14.03
CA ILE A 622 13.68 -17.18 13.04
C ILE A 622 15.00 -17.53 13.73
N LYS A 623 15.36 -18.83 13.72
CA LYS A 623 16.69 -19.41 14.07
C LYS A 623 17.78 -19.14 13.02
N ASN A 624 19.03 -19.52 13.28
CA ASN A 624 20.07 -19.70 12.26
C ASN A 624 20.01 -21.16 11.75
N PHE A 625 20.09 -21.43 10.43
CA PHE A 625 19.64 -22.73 9.89
C PHE A 625 20.51 -23.48 8.89
N SER A 626 20.36 -24.81 8.94
CA SER A 626 20.96 -25.82 8.06
C SER A 626 19.85 -26.70 7.48
N THR A 627 19.77 -26.79 6.15
CA THR A 627 18.70 -27.42 5.36
C THR A 627 18.79 -28.95 5.22
N ARG A 628 19.46 -29.67 6.13
CA ARG A 628 20.00 -31.02 5.86
C ARG A 628 18.98 -32.15 5.60
N ASN A 629 17.65 -31.95 5.68
CA ASN A 629 16.68 -33.00 5.33
C ASN A 629 15.29 -32.46 4.92
N SER A 630 15.09 -32.20 3.63
CA SER A 630 13.84 -31.68 3.06
C SER A 630 12.63 -32.60 3.25
N GLN A 631 12.83 -33.91 3.15
CA GLN A 631 11.76 -34.89 3.36
C GLN A 631 11.24 -34.86 4.80
N LYS A 632 12.14 -34.78 5.79
CA LYS A 632 11.76 -34.65 7.19
C LYS A 632 10.94 -33.37 7.42
N VAL A 633 11.40 -32.24 6.87
CA VAL A 633 10.69 -30.95 6.96
C VAL A 633 9.28 -31.06 6.37
N TYR A 634 9.16 -31.59 5.16
CA TYR A 634 7.86 -31.79 4.51
C TYR A 634 6.92 -32.67 5.34
N ASN A 635 7.42 -33.80 5.87
CA ASN A 635 6.62 -34.68 6.72
C ASN A 635 6.13 -33.98 8.00
N GLU A 636 6.95 -33.15 8.62
CA GLU A 636 6.54 -32.37 9.78
C GLU A 636 5.53 -31.27 9.43
N MET A 637 5.66 -30.62 8.27
CA MET A 637 4.64 -29.67 7.78
C MET A 637 3.29 -30.37 7.55
N VAL A 638 3.29 -31.56 6.95
CA VAL A 638 2.05 -32.35 6.74
C VAL A 638 1.43 -32.81 8.05
N LYS A 639 2.22 -33.06 9.11
CA LYS A 639 1.69 -33.37 10.44
C LYS A 639 1.12 -32.13 11.13
N ARG A 640 1.75 -30.97 10.96
CA ARG A 640 1.39 -29.71 11.64
C ARG A 640 0.23 -28.98 10.97
N TYR A 641 0.16 -29.06 9.64
CA TYR A 641 -0.78 -28.34 8.80
C TYR A 641 -1.52 -29.29 7.87
N THR A 642 -2.40 -28.75 7.03
CA THR A 642 -3.24 -29.55 6.13
C THR A 642 -2.65 -29.57 4.73
N LYS A 643 -2.66 -30.73 4.07
CA LYS A 643 -2.41 -30.82 2.63
C LYS A 643 -3.46 -30.06 1.84
N MET A 644 -3.08 -29.47 0.73
CA MET A 644 -3.95 -28.61 -0.06
C MET A 644 -5.16 -29.34 -0.63
N GLU A 645 -5.05 -30.62 -0.97
CA GLU A 645 -6.19 -31.45 -1.38
C GLU A 645 -7.35 -31.46 -0.37
N ASN A 646 -7.01 -31.35 0.92
CA ASN A 646 -7.93 -31.36 2.06
C ASN A 646 -8.31 -29.94 2.52
N ALA A 647 -7.77 -28.89 1.90
CA ALA A 647 -8.12 -27.52 2.21
C ALA A 647 -9.58 -27.21 1.78
N PRO A 648 -10.23 -26.21 2.40
CA PRO A 648 -11.57 -25.78 2.00
C PRO A 648 -11.65 -25.44 0.51
N GLU A 649 -12.76 -25.76 -0.15
CA GLU A 649 -12.93 -25.56 -1.60
C GLU A 649 -12.63 -24.10 -2.03
N LYS A 650 -13.15 -23.12 -1.28
CA LYS A 650 -12.90 -21.69 -1.49
C LYS A 650 -11.40 -21.30 -1.49
N VAL A 651 -10.55 -22.07 -0.81
CA VAL A 651 -9.09 -21.87 -0.80
C VAL A 651 -8.48 -22.51 -2.05
N LYS A 652 -8.92 -23.72 -2.41
CA LYS A 652 -8.43 -24.39 -3.62
C LYS A 652 -8.80 -23.63 -4.89
N GLU A 653 -9.96 -22.98 -4.92
CA GLU A 653 -10.41 -22.16 -6.05
C GLU A 653 -9.46 -21.03 -6.43
N ILE A 654 -8.65 -20.51 -5.51
CA ILE A 654 -7.66 -19.47 -5.84
C ILE A 654 -6.33 -20.04 -6.32
N ILE A 655 -6.13 -21.37 -6.33
CA ILE A 655 -4.89 -21.97 -6.80
C ILE A 655 -4.83 -21.85 -8.32
N PRO A 656 -3.74 -21.26 -8.89
CA PRO A 656 -3.55 -21.24 -10.32
C PRO A 656 -3.58 -22.66 -10.92
N GLY A 657 -4.42 -22.85 -11.94
CA GLY A 657 -4.59 -24.17 -12.56
C GLY A 657 -5.56 -25.11 -11.83
N TYR A 658 -6.22 -24.69 -10.74
CA TYR A 658 -7.23 -25.50 -10.09
C TYR A 658 -8.61 -25.31 -10.75
N LYS A 659 -9.24 -26.42 -11.12
CA LYS A 659 -10.59 -26.42 -11.70
C LYS A 659 -11.30 -27.75 -11.49
N ASN A 660 -12.54 -27.72 -11.01
CA ASN A 660 -13.41 -28.89 -10.85
C ASN A 660 -12.73 -30.06 -10.09
N GLY A 661 -12.11 -29.77 -8.95
CA GLY A 661 -11.41 -30.80 -8.16
C GLY A 661 -10.03 -31.22 -8.68
N LYS A 662 -9.56 -30.66 -9.79
CA LYS A 662 -8.28 -31.04 -10.41
C LYS A 662 -7.26 -29.92 -10.34
N PHE A 663 -6.02 -30.29 -10.04
CA PHE A 663 -4.87 -29.41 -10.06
C PHE A 663 -4.12 -29.62 -11.38
N LEU A 664 -4.01 -28.58 -12.20
CA LEU A 664 -3.31 -28.67 -13.49
C LEU A 664 -1.84 -29.06 -13.32
N MET A 665 -1.18 -28.60 -12.25
CA MET A 665 0.22 -28.92 -11.99
C MET A 665 0.48 -30.40 -11.68
N ASP A 666 -0.55 -31.15 -11.28
CA ASP A 666 -0.44 -32.58 -11.01
C ASP A 666 -0.66 -33.44 -12.26
N THR A 667 -1.17 -32.84 -13.35
CA THR A 667 -1.59 -33.56 -14.56
C THR A 667 -0.89 -33.08 -15.83
N SER A 668 -0.27 -31.89 -15.80
CA SER A 668 0.47 -31.34 -16.93
C SER A 668 1.70 -32.20 -17.25
N PRO A 669 1.91 -32.60 -18.52
CA PRO A 669 3.10 -33.37 -18.92
C PRO A 669 4.40 -32.55 -18.85
N TYR A 670 4.29 -31.24 -18.66
CA TYR A 670 5.43 -30.31 -18.56
C TYR A 670 5.72 -29.90 -17.12
N SER A 671 4.93 -30.39 -16.15
CA SER A 671 5.13 -30.15 -14.72
C SER A 671 5.76 -31.38 -14.07
N ASP A 672 6.73 -31.15 -13.19
CA ASP A 672 7.33 -32.23 -12.42
C ASP A 672 6.43 -32.65 -11.23
N PRO A 673 6.58 -33.88 -10.69
CA PRO A 673 5.87 -34.30 -9.48
C PRO A 673 6.30 -33.47 -8.26
N THR A 674 5.38 -33.17 -7.33
CA THR A 674 5.71 -32.46 -6.07
C THR A 674 6.91 -33.07 -5.35
N ARG A 675 7.86 -32.22 -4.97
CA ARG A 675 9.14 -32.62 -4.40
C ARG A 675 9.38 -31.88 -3.08
N PRO A 676 9.66 -32.60 -1.97
CA PRO A 676 9.96 -31.99 -0.66
C PRO A 676 11.08 -30.96 -0.72
N GLU A 677 12.07 -31.15 -1.60
CA GLU A 677 13.19 -30.25 -1.82
C GLU A 677 12.71 -28.87 -2.22
N GLU A 678 11.61 -28.74 -2.97
CA GLU A 678 11.10 -27.46 -3.43
C GLU A 678 10.65 -26.54 -2.28
N PHE A 679 10.29 -27.09 -1.13
CA PHE A 679 9.93 -26.30 0.06
C PHE A 679 11.16 -25.80 0.84
N THR A 680 12.35 -26.36 0.57
CA THR A 680 13.60 -26.01 1.26
C THR A 680 14.66 -25.39 0.36
N THR A 681 14.59 -25.64 -0.95
CA THR A 681 15.64 -25.35 -1.95
C THR A 681 15.29 -24.13 -2.78
N TYR A 682 14.04 -23.97 -3.23
CA TYR A 682 13.65 -22.71 -3.84
C TYR A 682 13.77 -21.64 -2.77
N PRO A 683 14.55 -20.56 -2.99
CA PRO A 683 14.86 -19.54 -2.02
C PRO A 683 13.64 -19.25 -1.19
N ASN A 684 13.66 -19.86 0.00
CA ASN A 684 12.71 -19.55 1.00
C ASN A 684 13.01 -18.08 1.32
N PRO A 685 12.05 -17.19 1.10
CA PRO A 685 12.37 -15.78 1.07
C PRO A 685 12.83 -15.23 2.44
N VAL A 686 12.43 -15.90 3.53
CA VAL A 686 13.01 -15.64 4.86
C VAL A 686 14.45 -16.12 4.93
N PHE A 687 14.75 -17.30 4.39
CA PHE A 687 16.10 -17.87 4.33
C PHE A 687 17.08 -17.01 3.51
N SER A 688 16.66 -16.44 2.37
CA SER A 688 17.52 -15.54 1.58
C SER A 688 17.93 -14.28 2.37
N ASN A 689 17.18 -13.90 3.40
CA ASN A 689 17.46 -12.79 4.30
C ASN A 689 18.25 -13.18 5.56
N ASP A 690 18.60 -14.45 5.80
CA ASP A 690 19.21 -14.89 7.06
C ASP A 690 20.50 -14.12 7.41
N THR A 691 21.36 -13.87 6.41
CA THR A 691 22.57 -13.05 6.64
C THR A 691 22.28 -11.58 6.94
N SER A 692 21.06 -11.08 6.69
CA SER A 692 20.65 -9.71 7.02
C SER A 692 19.98 -9.59 8.38
N LEU A 693 19.32 -10.66 8.84
CA LEU A 693 18.70 -10.73 10.16
C LEU A 693 19.73 -10.92 11.29
N SER A 694 20.87 -11.54 11.00
CA SER A 694 21.97 -11.77 11.96
C SER A 694 22.90 -10.56 12.16
N ILE A 695 22.75 -9.49 11.36
CA ILE A 695 23.66 -8.34 11.42
C ILE A 695 23.37 -7.50 12.66
N LYS A 696 24.42 -7.26 13.46
CA LYS A 696 24.29 -6.45 14.67
C LYS A 696 24.40 -4.98 14.31
N LYS A 697 23.74 -4.13 15.11
CA LYS A 697 23.82 -2.67 14.98
C LYS A 697 25.25 -2.12 14.89
N LYS A 698 26.18 -2.70 15.65
CA LYS A 698 27.61 -2.31 15.66
C LYS A 698 28.35 -2.55 14.34
N ASP A 699 27.81 -3.44 13.50
CA ASP A 699 28.36 -3.82 12.22
C ASP A 699 27.89 -2.88 11.11
N PHE A 700 26.93 -1.99 11.40
CA PHE A 700 26.51 -0.91 10.50
C PHE A 700 27.33 0.36 10.73
N GLU A 701 27.68 1.00 9.61
CA GLU A 701 28.34 2.30 9.58
C GLU A 701 27.62 3.21 8.58
N ILE A 702 27.36 4.45 8.99
CA ILE A 702 26.96 5.51 8.07
C ILE A 702 28.24 6.24 7.66
N THR A 703 28.54 6.20 6.37
CA THR A 703 29.74 6.81 5.79
C THR A 703 29.42 7.48 4.45
N ASN A 704 30.43 7.86 3.68
CA ASN A 704 30.30 8.37 2.32
C ASN A 704 31.32 7.72 1.37
N PHE A 705 31.17 7.93 0.07
CA PHE A 705 32.02 7.29 -0.94
C PHE A 705 33.51 7.64 -0.78
N LYS A 706 33.85 8.90 -0.50
CA LYS A 706 35.22 9.35 -0.22
C LYS A 706 35.90 8.53 0.87
N ASN A 707 35.21 8.22 1.95
CA ASN A 707 35.76 7.46 3.07
C ASN A 707 35.92 5.96 2.75
N ILE A 708 35.09 5.41 1.85
CA ILE A 708 35.23 4.02 1.39
C ILE A 708 36.48 3.85 0.52
N ILE A 709 36.71 4.77 -0.42
CA ILE A 709 37.85 4.70 -1.37
C ILE A 709 39.18 4.87 -0.65
N LYS A 710 39.28 5.76 0.36
CA LYS A 710 40.51 5.96 1.15
C LYS A 710 40.96 4.72 1.94
N ASN A 711 40.06 3.75 2.13
CA ASN A 711 40.29 2.52 2.88
C ASN A 711 40.43 1.29 1.95
N LYS A 712 40.52 1.50 0.63
CA LYS A 712 41.04 0.55 -0.36
C LYS A 712 42.48 0.95 -0.65
#